data_AF-A0A846HHC0-F1
#
_entry.id   AF-A0A846HHC0-F1
#
_cell.length_a   1.000
_cell.length_b   1.000
_cell.length_c   1.000
_cell.angle_alpha   90.00
_cell.angle_beta   90.00
_cell.angle_gamma   90.00
#
_symmetry.space_group_name_H-M   'P 1'
#
loop_
_entity.id
_entity.type
_entity.pdbx_description
1 polymer ?
#
loop_
_entity_poly.entity_id
_entity_poly.type
_entity_poly.pdbx_seq_one_letter_code
_entity_poly.pdbx_strand_id
1 'polypeptide(L)'
;MLTADVAISSSYDPRIISLSIAIAVLAAYTALDLAGRVTAATSWAKTAWLIGGAIVMGIGIWSMHFVAMLAFSLPIPMTYDILTVLLSIIPAIIASIGALFLASRPTLSLWQLIMGGILMGIGIASMHYIGMFAMRMEANTTYNPLLFAVSIAIAISASIVALSVAFQLRTQSSTSALLARIFAALIMGLAIAGMHYTGMAAVRFTPTNPKAIATGAMKNGITWLAVSIAIATFVILGFALLTSFVDRQLTAQVKLLEKQEAEARRSQLFTEITLQIRRSLKSEDVLYTTVNEIRQALKSDRVVIYRFYPDWSGTIVAESVADGWLKTIGKTVHEPFREDYIAMYASGEVRATDNIKETGYTNCHCQILEDFQIKANLVAPIIINNQLISILCVHQCSQPRHWQKFEIDLVRHLAIQVAIALEQASLLNEYQQSQKVLRLRDRAIAAASNAIIITDPRAIDNPIIFCNPAFETITGYSPEEAVGRNCRFLQGPDTDPATIQQLRHAVRNSLECQVVIKNYRKDKTPYWSELTISPVRDSFGQVINYIGVQTDITRRKQAEEELKLSQQALQSQLLELLINVKEASKGDLTVGAENLAGEVGVVADVFNTIIHNLRQIVNQVKLATYQVNLSLNENSGVIQQLANQALTQAEEINYTLEEVNKINLFIQTVADDARQLSEIANKTSDTAATTQAAIDNTVESIFNLQQTVIEKVNKVKRLGESSQKIAFIVSLIKQIALQTNLLAINANIDTAWVGKEGRGFTIVAEQIGQLAAQCAEATKEVQQMLENMEMETSEVVKTIQIETREVLEKANTIKDAKHNLGQILEVSRQIDDLAESIKNATVSQAQSSSAIASRMQHLAAASEHTANSSYMVFNSLQQTQQVTLQLEDSVNAFKTDI
;
A
#
# COMPACT_ATOMS: atom_id res chain seq x y z
N MET A 1 -3.09 -60.64 65.77
CA MET A 1 -3.08 -61.29 64.44
C MET A 1 -2.97 -60.19 63.39
N LEU A 2 -2.01 -60.34 62.48
CA LEU A 2 -1.42 -59.29 61.63
C LEU A 2 -2.45 -58.51 60.77
N THR A 3 -2.55 -57.19 60.93
CA THR A 3 -3.10 -56.32 59.89
C THR A 3 -2.01 -56.12 58.84
N ALA A 4 -1.95 -57.05 57.88
CA ALA A 4 -1.10 -56.92 56.71
C ALA A 4 -1.39 -55.58 56.02
N ASP A 5 -0.30 -54.88 55.68
CA ASP A 5 -0.27 -53.69 54.82
C ASP A 5 -0.90 -54.07 53.45
N VAL A 6 -2.22 -53.95 53.31
CA VAL A 6 -2.87 -54.13 52.01
C VAL A 6 -2.60 -52.86 51.21
N ALA A 7 -1.50 -52.86 50.47
CA ALA A 7 -1.17 -51.79 49.53
C ALA A 7 -2.23 -51.76 48.42
N ILE A 8 -3.00 -50.67 48.37
CA ILE A 8 -3.92 -50.40 47.26
C ILE A 8 -3.09 -50.10 46.01
N SER A 9 -3.29 -50.84 44.92
CA SER A 9 -2.68 -50.54 43.63
C SER A 9 -3.37 -49.33 42.98
N SER A 10 -2.67 -48.21 42.85
CA SER A 10 -3.10 -47.06 42.05
C SER A 10 -2.70 -47.22 40.58
N SER A 11 -3.51 -46.71 39.66
CA SER A 11 -3.14 -46.64 38.23
C SER A 11 -3.55 -45.33 37.58
N TYR A 12 -2.88 -44.98 36.49
CA TYR A 12 -3.14 -43.77 35.72
C TYR A 12 -3.65 -44.09 34.29
N ASP A 13 -4.55 -43.28 33.76
CA ASP A 13 -4.90 -43.30 32.33
C ASP A 13 -3.89 -42.46 31.51
N PRO A 14 -3.07 -43.08 30.64
CA PRO A 14 -2.03 -42.37 29.87
C PRO A 14 -2.60 -41.33 28.89
N ARG A 15 -3.86 -41.45 28.49
CA ARG A 15 -4.52 -40.50 27.57
C ARG A 15 -4.85 -39.20 28.29
N ILE A 16 -5.38 -39.29 29.50
CA ILE A 16 -5.72 -38.11 30.33
C ILE A 16 -4.43 -37.44 30.84
N ILE A 17 -3.37 -38.20 31.12
CA ILE A 17 -2.04 -37.64 31.39
C ILE A 17 -1.56 -36.78 30.22
N SER A 18 -1.55 -37.35 29.00
CA SER A 18 -1.14 -36.63 27.80
C SER A 18 -1.99 -35.36 27.57
N LEU A 19 -3.30 -35.46 27.81
CA LEU A 19 -4.23 -34.32 27.71
C LEU A 19 -3.89 -33.22 28.72
N SER A 20 -3.59 -33.57 29.97
CA SER A 20 -3.20 -32.60 31.00
C SER A 20 -1.89 -31.89 30.65
N ILE A 21 -0.89 -32.61 30.13
CA ILE A 21 0.38 -32.02 29.68
C ILE A 21 0.13 -31.06 28.52
N ALA A 22 -0.73 -31.42 27.56
CA ALA A 22 -1.08 -30.53 26.44
C ALA A 22 -1.75 -29.23 26.92
N ILE A 23 -2.67 -29.32 27.89
CA ILE A 23 -3.29 -28.14 28.53
C ILE A 23 -2.22 -27.29 29.22
N ALA A 24 -1.27 -27.92 29.93
CA ALA A 24 -0.17 -27.22 30.61
C ALA A 24 0.69 -26.41 29.63
N VAL A 25 1.09 -27.04 28.51
CA VAL A 25 1.92 -26.41 27.48
C VAL A 25 1.18 -25.26 26.81
N LEU A 26 -0.11 -25.45 26.46
CA LEU A 26 -0.90 -24.39 25.85
C LEU A 26 -1.12 -23.22 26.81
N ALA A 27 -1.45 -23.50 28.07
CA ALA A 27 -1.60 -22.47 29.10
C ALA A 27 -0.29 -21.67 29.31
N ALA A 28 0.86 -22.36 29.32
CA ALA A 28 2.17 -21.73 29.42
C ALA A 28 2.51 -20.88 28.19
N TYR A 29 2.14 -21.32 26.98
CA TYR A 29 2.30 -20.52 25.76
C TYR A 29 1.44 -19.26 25.78
N THR A 30 0.15 -19.40 26.13
CA THR A 30 -0.79 -18.28 26.25
C THR A 30 -0.32 -17.28 27.29
N ALA A 31 0.24 -17.74 28.41
CA ALA A 31 0.85 -16.88 29.43
C ALA A 31 2.01 -16.03 28.90
N LEU A 32 2.95 -16.65 28.16
CA LEU A 32 4.07 -15.93 27.55
C LEU A 32 3.61 -14.88 26.53
N ASP A 33 2.58 -15.21 25.74
CA ASP A 33 2.05 -14.30 24.74
C ASP A 33 1.33 -13.10 25.36
N LEU A 34 0.49 -13.35 26.37
CA LEU A 34 -0.22 -12.33 27.14
C LEU A 34 0.72 -11.40 27.90
N ALA A 35 1.83 -11.90 28.45
CA ALA A 35 2.84 -11.06 29.10
C ALA A 35 3.40 -9.98 28.16
N GLY A 36 3.53 -10.29 26.87
CA GLY A 36 3.86 -9.32 25.82
C GLY A 36 2.77 -8.27 25.62
N ARG A 37 1.49 -8.67 25.63
CA ARG A 37 0.34 -7.76 25.46
C ARG A 37 0.17 -6.79 26.63
N VAL A 38 0.25 -7.28 27.86
CA VAL A 38 0.18 -6.44 29.08
C VAL A 38 1.31 -5.40 29.10
N THR A 39 2.48 -5.74 28.55
CA THR A 39 3.62 -4.82 28.45
C THR A 39 3.41 -3.77 27.35
N ALA A 40 2.83 -4.14 26.22
CA ALA A 40 2.61 -3.25 25.08
C ALA A 40 1.40 -2.31 25.25
N ALA A 41 0.40 -2.70 26.04
CA ALA A 41 -0.81 -1.93 26.25
C ALA A 41 -0.62 -0.74 27.21
N THR A 42 -1.37 0.33 26.97
CA THR A 42 -1.39 1.54 27.81
C THR A 42 -2.77 1.75 28.44
N SER A 43 -2.81 2.50 29.55
CA SER A 43 -4.05 2.95 30.20
C SER A 43 -4.99 1.79 30.59
N TRP A 44 -6.29 1.88 30.28
CA TRP A 44 -7.30 0.90 30.69
C TRP A 44 -7.12 -0.47 30.03
N ALA A 45 -6.58 -0.53 28.80
CA ALA A 45 -6.33 -1.77 28.08
C ALA A 45 -5.26 -2.62 28.79
N LYS A 46 -4.27 -2.00 29.43
CA LYS A 46 -3.26 -2.71 30.24
C LYS A 46 -3.91 -3.47 31.40
N THR A 47 -4.84 -2.83 32.10
CA THR A 47 -5.57 -3.45 33.22
C THR A 47 -6.48 -4.58 32.73
N ALA A 48 -7.15 -4.41 31.59
CA ALA A 48 -7.98 -5.44 30.98
C ALA A 48 -7.15 -6.68 30.59
N TRP A 49 -6.01 -6.48 29.93
CA TRP A 49 -5.09 -7.57 29.58
C TRP A 49 -4.50 -8.28 30.80
N LEU A 50 -4.22 -7.54 31.87
CA LEU A 50 -3.68 -8.10 33.10
C LEU A 50 -4.71 -8.98 33.81
N ILE A 51 -5.94 -8.49 33.99
CA ILE A 51 -7.02 -9.23 34.66
C ILE A 51 -7.47 -10.42 33.81
N GLY A 52 -7.78 -10.18 32.53
CA GLY A 52 -8.22 -11.23 31.60
C GLY A 52 -7.14 -12.30 31.40
N GLY A 53 -5.89 -11.87 31.24
CA GLY A 53 -4.77 -12.80 31.11
C GLY A 53 -4.52 -13.63 32.37
N ALA A 54 -4.69 -13.05 33.55
CA ALA A 54 -4.53 -13.78 34.81
C ALA A 54 -5.66 -14.80 35.05
N ILE A 55 -6.90 -14.49 34.66
CA ILE A 55 -8.02 -15.44 34.71
C ILE A 55 -7.75 -16.61 33.75
N VAL A 56 -7.39 -16.32 32.50
CA VAL A 56 -7.11 -17.34 31.49
C VAL A 56 -5.94 -18.23 31.90
N MET A 57 -4.86 -17.64 32.43
CA MET A 57 -3.70 -18.39 32.94
C MET A 57 -4.06 -19.23 34.18
N GLY A 58 -4.80 -18.66 35.13
CA GLY A 58 -5.26 -19.36 36.33
C GLY A 58 -6.17 -20.55 36.02
N ILE A 59 -7.11 -20.39 35.07
CA ILE A 59 -7.96 -21.47 34.54
C ILE A 59 -7.09 -22.54 33.88
N GLY A 60 -6.13 -22.17 33.03
CA GLY A 60 -5.25 -23.14 32.36
C GLY A 60 -4.43 -23.99 33.33
N ILE A 61 -3.83 -23.37 34.35
CA ILE A 61 -3.06 -24.06 35.40
C ILE A 61 -4.00 -24.98 36.21
N TRP A 62 -5.13 -24.47 36.68
CA TRP A 62 -6.11 -25.24 37.45
C TRP A 62 -6.68 -26.43 36.65
N SER A 63 -7.08 -26.22 35.40
CA SER A 63 -7.61 -27.26 34.53
C SER A 63 -6.61 -28.38 34.30
N MET A 64 -5.32 -28.06 34.13
CA MET A 64 -4.28 -29.09 34.05
C MET A 64 -4.27 -29.96 35.31
N HIS A 65 -4.17 -29.32 36.49
CA HIS A 65 -4.08 -30.03 37.76
C HIS A 65 -5.33 -30.85 38.07
N PHE A 66 -6.52 -30.35 37.74
CA PHE A 66 -7.77 -31.07 37.95
C PHE A 66 -7.94 -32.24 36.97
N VAL A 67 -7.70 -32.03 35.67
CA VAL A 67 -7.74 -33.11 34.66
C VAL A 67 -6.72 -34.19 34.99
N ALA A 68 -5.54 -33.82 35.50
CA ALA A 68 -4.51 -34.77 35.90
C ALA A 68 -4.90 -35.58 37.16
N MET A 69 -5.65 -35.00 38.11
CA MET A 69 -6.25 -35.78 39.22
C MET A 69 -7.29 -36.78 38.72
N LEU A 70 -8.10 -36.43 37.70
CA LEU A 70 -9.05 -37.36 37.08
C LEU A 70 -8.36 -38.50 36.33
N ALA A 71 -7.08 -38.35 35.97
CA ALA A 71 -6.27 -39.42 35.39
C ALA A 71 -5.90 -40.50 36.42
N PHE A 72 -5.93 -40.17 37.72
CA PHE A 72 -5.58 -41.08 38.81
C PHE A 72 -6.78 -41.94 39.22
N SER A 73 -6.59 -43.25 39.33
CA SER A 73 -7.64 -44.19 39.72
C SER A 73 -7.22 -45.08 40.88
N LEU A 74 -8.16 -45.25 41.82
CA LEU A 74 -8.07 -46.17 42.94
C LEU A 74 -9.21 -47.20 42.86
N PRO A 75 -9.04 -48.42 43.39
CA PRO A 75 -10.09 -49.43 43.53
C PRO A 75 -11.12 -49.10 44.63
N ILE A 76 -11.28 -47.83 45.00
CA ILE A 76 -12.33 -47.31 45.88
C ILE A 76 -13.05 -46.15 45.16
N PRO A 77 -14.38 -46.00 45.30
CA PRO A 77 -15.11 -44.88 44.70
C PRO A 77 -14.58 -43.52 45.20
N MET A 78 -14.26 -42.63 44.28
CA MET A 78 -13.79 -41.26 44.57
C MET A 78 -14.80 -40.24 44.02
N THR A 79 -15.23 -39.32 44.86
CA THR A 79 -16.04 -38.16 44.46
C THR A 79 -15.30 -36.86 44.81
N TYR A 80 -15.80 -35.73 44.33
CA TYR A 80 -15.18 -34.43 44.52
C TYR A 80 -16.19 -33.45 45.13
N ASP A 81 -15.74 -32.67 46.10
CA ASP A 81 -16.49 -31.53 46.60
C ASP A 81 -16.36 -30.34 45.63
N ILE A 82 -17.41 -30.14 44.82
CA ILE A 82 -17.44 -29.17 43.72
C ILE A 82 -17.10 -27.75 44.19
N LEU A 83 -17.58 -27.35 45.38
CA LEU A 83 -17.32 -26.00 45.88
C LEU A 83 -15.83 -25.80 46.19
N THR A 84 -15.20 -26.77 46.85
CA THR A 84 -13.78 -26.73 47.18
C THR A 84 -12.91 -26.80 45.91
N VAL A 85 -13.32 -27.60 44.92
CA VAL A 85 -12.67 -27.67 43.60
C VAL A 85 -12.73 -26.32 42.86
N LEU A 86 -13.87 -25.62 42.91
CA LEU A 86 -13.98 -24.30 42.29
C LEU A 86 -13.20 -23.23 43.06
N LEU A 87 -13.18 -23.28 44.40
CA LEU A 87 -12.40 -22.34 45.22
C LEU A 87 -10.88 -22.52 45.05
N SER A 88 -10.42 -23.71 44.68
CA SER A 88 -8.98 -23.96 44.46
C SER A 88 -8.39 -23.13 43.31
N ILE A 89 -9.20 -22.64 42.37
CA ILE A 89 -8.72 -21.79 41.27
C ILE A 89 -8.21 -20.42 41.74
N ILE A 90 -8.74 -19.90 42.85
CA ILE A 90 -8.49 -18.52 43.30
C ILE A 90 -7.00 -18.28 43.59
N PRO A 91 -6.29 -19.14 44.36
CA PRO A 91 -4.83 -19.03 44.52
C PRO A 91 -4.05 -18.95 43.20
N ALA A 92 -4.46 -19.72 42.18
CA ALA A 92 -3.81 -19.72 40.88
C ALA A 92 -4.05 -18.41 40.10
N ILE A 93 -5.25 -17.85 40.16
CA ILE A 93 -5.56 -16.54 39.55
C ILE A 93 -4.78 -15.41 40.26
N ILE A 94 -4.74 -15.39 41.59
CA ILE A 94 -4.01 -14.36 42.36
C ILE A 94 -2.50 -14.42 42.04
N ALA A 95 -1.93 -15.62 42.04
CA ALA A 95 -0.54 -15.83 41.61
C ALA A 95 -0.31 -15.34 40.18
N SER A 96 -1.26 -15.60 39.28
CA SER A 96 -1.21 -15.20 37.88
C SER A 96 -1.24 -13.68 37.68
N ILE A 97 -2.04 -12.96 38.48
CA ILE A 97 -2.07 -11.49 38.53
C ILE A 97 -0.69 -10.96 38.93
N GLY A 98 -0.11 -11.49 40.02
CA GLY A 98 1.21 -11.09 40.49
C GLY A 98 2.31 -11.32 39.46
N ALA A 99 2.30 -12.49 38.80
CA ALA A 99 3.26 -12.85 37.77
C ALA A 99 3.18 -11.94 36.53
N LEU A 100 1.98 -11.73 35.97
CA LEU A 100 1.79 -10.83 34.82
C LEU A 100 2.10 -9.38 35.16
N PHE A 101 1.78 -8.93 36.37
CA PHE A 101 2.13 -7.60 36.85
C PHE A 101 3.65 -7.39 36.91
N LEU A 102 4.38 -8.33 37.53
CA LEU A 102 5.84 -8.33 37.59
C LEU A 102 6.44 -8.37 36.17
N ALA A 103 5.93 -9.26 35.31
CA ALA A 103 6.37 -9.40 33.93
C ALA A 103 6.13 -8.14 33.07
N SER A 104 5.18 -7.27 33.46
CA SER A 104 4.87 -6.02 32.75
C SER A 104 5.71 -4.80 33.18
N ARG A 105 6.58 -4.94 34.19
CA ARG A 105 7.43 -3.85 34.70
C ARG A 105 8.58 -3.54 33.74
N PRO A 106 8.98 -2.28 33.55
CA PRO A 106 10.07 -1.92 32.62
C PRO A 106 11.38 -2.65 32.94
N THR A 107 11.72 -2.78 34.22
CA THR A 107 12.86 -3.56 34.71
C THR A 107 12.40 -4.54 35.78
N LEU A 108 13.06 -5.71 35.87
CA LEU A 108 12.81 -6.71 36.90
C LEU A 108 14.14 -7.05 37.58
N SER A 109 14.25 -6.73 38.86
CA SER A 109 15.42 -7.09 39.66
C SER A 109 15.40 -8.57 40.02
N LEU A 110 16.58 -9.15 40.30
CA LEU A 110 16.71 -10.54 40.74
C LEU A 110 15.86 -10.82 41.99
N TRP A 111 15.78 -9.86 42.92
CA TRP A 111 14.94 -9.98 44.12
C TRP A 111 13.45 -10.03 43.82
N GLN A 112 12.97 -9.19 42.90
CA GLN A 112 11.56 -9.22 42.46
C GLN A 112 11.24 -10.51 41.70
N LEU A 113 12.18 -11.02 40.91
CA LEU A 113 12.03 -12.30 40.21
C LEU A 113 11.90 -13.46 41.21
N ILE A 114 12.78 -13.53 42.23
CA ILE A 114 12.74 -14.57 43.26
C ILE A 114 11.45 -14.47 44.08
N MET A 115 11.10 -13.28 44.57
CA MET A 115 9.86 -13.08 45.35
C MET A 115 8.60 -13.37 44.53
N GLY A 116 8.56 -12.93 43.27
CA GLY A 116 7.46 -13.22 42.35
C GLY A 116 7.33 -14.70 42.03
N GLY A 117 8.46 -15.39 41.82
CA GLY A 117 8.49 -16.83 41.59
C GLY A 117 8.09 -17.66 42.82
N ILE A 118 8.49 -17.25 44.03
CA ILE A 118 8.03 -17.87 45.29
C ILE A 118 6.53 -17.70 45.46
N LEU A 119 6.01 -16.47 45.28
CA LEU A 119 4.58 -16.18 45.37
C LEU A 119 3.77 -17.03 44.37
N MET A 120 4.23 -17.10 43.12
CA MET A 120 3.57 -17.90 42.09
C MET A 120 3.66 -19.40 42.41
N GLY A 121 4.81 -19.90 42.84
CA GLY A 121 5.00 -21.30 43.23
C GLY A 121 4.11 -21.72 44.40
N ILE A 122 3.99 -20.88 45.43
CA ILE A 122 3.07 -21.09 46.55
C ILE A 122 1.61 -21.11 46.06
N GLY A 123 1.23 -20.21 45.15
CA GLY A 123 -0.12 -20.18 44.58
C GLY A 123 -0.49 -21.44 43.81
N ILE A 124 0.42 -21.94 42.96
CA ILE A 124 0.20 -23.19 42.19
C ILE A 124 0.16 -24.40 43.15
N ALA A 125 1.10 -24.49 44.10
CA ALA A 125 1.11 -25.57 45.09
C ALA A 125 -0.16 -25.55 45.97
N SER A 126 -0.60 -24.36 46.41
CA SER A 126 -1.83 -24.19 47.20
C SER A 126 -3.06 -24.63 46.40
N MET A 127 -3.18 -24.22 45.14
CA MET A 127 -4.25 -24.68 44.26
C MET A 127 -4.25 -26.21 44.13
N HIS A 128 -3.08 -26.81 43.90
CA HIS A 128 -2.97 -28.26 43.75
C HIS A 128 -3.39 -29.00 45.01
N TYR A 129 -2.90 -28.61 46.19
CA TYR A 129 -3.21 -29.30 47.45
C TYR A 129 -4.63 -29.02 47.97
N ILE A 130 -5.20 -27.84 47.70
CA ILE A 130 -6.63 -27.58 47.95
C ILE A 130 -7.48 -28.45 47.02
N GLY A 131 -7.06 -28.64 45.77
CA GLY A 131 -7.69 -29.58 44.83
C GLY A 131 -7.68 -31.02 45.35
N MET A 132 -6.56 -31.47 45.90
CA MET A 132 -6.43 -32.80 46.54
C MET A 132 -7.30 -32.93 47.79
N PHE A 133 -7.38 -31.87 48.60
CA PHE A 133 -8.24 -31.83 49.79
C PHE A 133 -9.74 -31.95 49.43
N ALA A 134 -10.13 -31.58 48.22
CA ALA A 134 -11.50 -31.71 47.74
C ALA A 134 -11.91 -33.16 47.41
N MET A 135 -10.96 -34.11 47.38
CA MET A 135 -11.26 -35.52 47.12
C MET A 135 -11.99 -36.15 48.32
N ARG A 136 -13.13 -36.78 48.05
CA ARG A 136 -13.94 -37.50 49.04
C ARG A 136 -13.89 -38.99 48.74
N MET A 137 -13.36 -39.76 49.69
CA MET A 137 -13.22 -41.21 49.58
C MET A 137 -13.16 -41.84 50.99
N GLU A 138 -13.50 -43.12 51.10
CA GLU A 138 -13.36 -43.90 52.35
C GLU A 138 -11.90 -44.33 52.60
N ALA A 139 -10.98 -43.36 52.59
CA ALA A 139 -9.57 -43.58 52.87
C ALA A 139 -8.97 -42.38 53.60
N ASN A 140 -8.07 -42.66 54.55
CA ASN A 140 -7.23 -41.64 55.16
C ASN A 140 -6.08 -41.29 54.22
N THR A 141 -5.79 -39.99 54.10
CA THR A 141 -4.71 -39.44 53.28
C THR A 141 -3.51 -39.13 54.17
N THR A 142 -2.36 -39.73 53.87
CA THR A 142 -1.08 -39.42 54.54
C THR A 142 -0.05 -38.97 53.51
N TYR A 143 0.82 -38.03 53.87
CA TYR A 143 1.81 -37.46 52.96
C TYR A 143 3.22 -37.91 53.35
N ASN A 144 4.01 -38.27 52.34
CA ASN A 144 5.46 -38.39 52.48
C ASN A 144 6.08 -36.99 52.55
N PRO A 145 6.71 -36.59 53.67
CA PRO A 145 7.23 -35.24 53.84
C PRO A 145 8.27 -34.83 52.80
N LEU A 146 9.07 -35.77 52.30
CA LEU A 146 10.13 -35.50 51.32
C LEU A 146 9.54 -35.18 49.94
N LEU A 147 8.67 -36.05 49.41
CA LEU A 147 8.05 -35.84 48.10
C LEU A 147 7.12 -34.63 48.09
N PHE A 148 6.45 -34.36 49.21
CA PHE A 148 5.67 -33.15 49.41
C PHE A 148 6.53 -31.87 49.39
N ALA A 149 7.70 -31.88 50.03
CA ALA A 149 8.63 -30.75 49.96
C ALA A 149 9.22 -30.58 48.54
N VAL A 150 9.52 -31.69 47.85
CA VAL A 150 10.06 -31.68 46.48
C VAL A 150 9.06 -31.11 45.48
N SER A 151 7.77 -31.46 45.56
CA SER A 151 6.75 -30.89 44.66
C SER A 151 6.65 -29.36 44.81
N ILE A 152 6.69 -28.84 46.04
CA ILE A 152 6.69 -27.40 46.32
C ILE A 152 7.96 -26.73 45.78
N ALA A 153 9.11 -27.37 45.94
CA ALA A 153 10.38 -26.87 45.39
C ALA A 153 10.36 -26.82 43.85
N ILE A 154 9.76 -27.81 43.19
CA ILE A 154 9.54 -27.81 41.73
C ILE A 154 8.60 -26.65 41.35
N ALA A 155 7.51 -26.43 42.08
CA ALA A 155 6.57 -25.34 41.82
C ALA A 155 7.27 -23.97 41.84
N ILE A 156 8.07 -23.71 42.87
CA ILE A 156 8.81 -22.44 43.04
C ILE A 156 9.89 -22.29 41.96
N SER A 157 10.69 -23.33 41.71
CA SER A 157 11.78 -23.29 40.73
C SER A 157 11.24 -23.06 39.31
N ALA A 158 10.20 -23.81 38.93
CA ALA A 158 9.52 -23.65 37.64
C ALA A 158 8.92 -22.24 37.50
N SER A 159 8.37 -21.70 38.59
CA SER A 159 7.77 -20.36 38.59
C SER A 159 8.80 -19.24 38.41
N ILE A 160 9.98 -19.36 39.01
CA ILE A 160 11.09 -18.41 38.81
C ILE A 160 11.55 -18.42 37.35
N VAL A 161 11.76 -19.62 36.77
CA VAL A 161 12.17 -19.76 35.37
C VAL A 161 11.10 -19.20 34.43
N ALA A 162 9.83 -19.53 34.68
CA ALA A 162 8.71 -19.05 33.90
C ALA A 162 8.63 -17.52 33.85
N LEU A 163 8.74 -16.87 35.02
CA LEU A 163 8.70 -15.42 35.13
C LEU A 163 9.90 -14.75 34.45
N SER A 164 11.09 -15.37 34.54
CA SER A 164 12.30 -14.90 33.85
C SER A 164 12.15 -14.95 32.34
N VAL A 165 11.65 -16.07 31.81
CA VAL A 165 11.47 -16.25 30.37
C VAL A 165 10.36 -15.35 29.83
N ALA A 166 9.25 -15.22 30.57
CA ALA A 166 8.19 -14.27 30.23
C ALA A 166 8.71 -12.83 30.14
N PHE A 167 9.57 -12.43 31.07
CA PHE A 167 10.18 -11.09 31.06
C PHE A 167 11.12 -10.88 29.86
N GLN A 168 11.94 -11.88 29.51
CA GLN A 168 12.89 -11.78 28.39
C GLN A 168 12.18 -11.76 27.01
N LEU A 169 11.12 -12.55 26.85
CA LEU A 169 10.46 -12.73 25.54
C LEU A 169 9.32 -11.73 25.26
N ARG A 170 8.99 -10.83 26.20
CA ARG A 170 7.86 -9.90 26.07
C ARG A 170 8.04 -8.81 25.00
N THR A 171 9.28 -8.39 24.71
CA THR A 171 9.58 -7.27 23.79
C THR A 171 10.05 -7.72 22.40
N GLN A 172 10.31 -9.02 22.21
CA GLN A 172 10.83 -9.55 20.95
C GLN A 172 9.68 -10.07 20.07
N SER A 173 9.55 -9.55 18.86
CA SER A 173 8.51 -9.93 17.88
C SER A 173 9.05 -10.66 16.64
N SER A 174 10.27 -11.20 16.71
CA SER A 174 10.95 -11.91 15.62
C SER A 174 10.46 -13.37 15.49
N THR A 175 10.65 -13.98 14.31
CA THR A 175 10.42 -15.43 14.07
C THR A 175 11.24 -16.31 15.02
N SER A 176 12.45 -15.87 15.39
CA SER A 176 13.26 -16.53 16.43
C SER A 176 12.59 -16.49 17.81
N ALA A 177 11.89 -15.39 18.13
CA ALA A 177 11.19 -15.24 19.40
C ALA A 177 9.94 -16.15 19.48
N LEU A 178 9.29 -16.46 18.35
CA LEU A 178 8.19 -17.42 18.31
C LEU A 178 8.67 -18.83 18.70
N LEU A 179 9.77 -19.30 18.10
CA LEU A 179 10.36 -20.60 18.43
C LEU A 179 10.82 -20.66 19.90
N ALA A 180 11.42 -19.59 20.41
CA ALA A 180 11.81 -19.49 21.81
C ALA A 180 10.61 -19.60 22.76
N ARG A 181 9.46 -19.00 22.43
CA ARG A 181 8.22 -19.11 23.22
C ARG A 181 7.64 -20.51 23.21
N ILE A 182 7.63 -21.20 22.06
CA ILE A 182 7.15 -22.59 21.95
C ILE A 182 8.02 -23.50 22.83
N PHE A 183 9.35 -23.38 22.73
CA PHE A 183 10.27 -24.19 23.51
C PHE A 183 10.15 -23.92 25.02
N ALA A 184 10.04 -22.64 25.40
CA ALA A 184 9.80 -22.24 26.78
C ALA A 184 8.46 -22.78 27.33
N ALA A 185 7.39 -22.70 26.54
CA ALA A 185 6.07 -23.23 26.92
C ALA A 185 6.11 -24.75 27.13
N LEU A 186 6.87 -25.48 26.32
CA LEU A 186 7.03 -26.93 26.47
C LEU A 186 7.75 -27.29 27.76
N ILE A 187 8.86 -26.62 28.07
CA ILE A 187 9.60 -26.82 29.32
C ILE A 187 8.75 -26.48 30.54
N MET A 188 8.04 -25.34 30.50
CA MET A 188 7.17 -24.93 31.60
C MET A 188 6.00 -25.90 31.77
N GLY A 189 5.33 -26.31 30.68
CA GLY A 189 4.22 -27.27 30.76
C GLY A 189 4.64 -28.60 31.38
N LEU A 190 5.82 -29.13 31.01
CA LEU A 190 6.38 -30.33 31.63
C LEU A 190 6.72 -30.12 33.11
N ALA A 191 7.22 -28.95 33.51
CA ALA A 191 7.55 -28.66 34.90
C ALA A 191 6.30 -28.53 35.79
N ILE A 192 5.23 -27.89 35.29
CA ILE A 192 3.95 -27.77 36.01
C ILE A 192 3.30 -29.16 36.16
N ALA A 193 3.29 -29.97 35.10
CA ALA A 193 2.82 -31.36 35.17
C ALA A 193 3.70 -32.22 36.10
N GLY A 194 5.02 -32.06 36.04
CA GLY A 194 5.97 -32.75 36.91
C GLY A 194 5.74 -32.45 38.39
N MET A 195 5.43 -31.19 38.73
CA MET A 195 5.01 -30.81 40.08
C MET A 195 3.76 -31.56 40.50
N HIS A 196 2.73 -31.60 39.65
CA HIS A 196 1.48 -32.29 39.94
C HIS A 196 1.68 -33.77 40.25
N TYR A 197 2.36 -34.50 39.36
CA TYR A 197 2.56 -35.94 39.56
C TYR A 197 3.49 -36.26 40.72
N THR A 198 4.45 -35.38 41.03
CA THR A 198 5.26 -35.49 42.26
C THR A 198 4.40 -35.27 43.51
N GLY A 199 3.47 -34.31 43.46
CA GLY A 199 2.49 -34.06 44.53
C GLY A 199 1.55 -35.25 44.76
N MET A 200 1.08 -35.89 43.68
CA MET A 200 0.29 -37.13 43.75
C MET A 200 1.09 -38.30 44.31
N ALA A 201 2.34 -38.46 43.89
CA ALA A 201 3.24 -39.50 44.38
C ALA A 201 3.59 -39.33 45.88
N ALA A 202 3.45 -38.12 46.42
CA ALA A 202 3.63 -37.86 47.84
C ALA A 202 2.48 -38.41 48.70
N VAL A 203 1.33 -38.76 48.13
CA VAL A 203 0.14 -39.19 48.88
C VAL A 203 0.03 -40.70 48.95
N ARG A 204 -0.18 -41.23 50.16
CA ARG A 204 -0.57 -42.64 50.39
C ARG A 204 -1.99 -42.68 50.93
N PHE A 205 -2.84 -43.44 50.25
CA PHE A 205 -4.23 -43.67 50.63
C PHE A 205 -4.37 -44.99 51.39
N THR A 206 -4.83 -44.93 52.63
CA THR A 206 -5.11 -46.13 53.45
C THR A 206 -6.62 -46.25 53.68
N PRO A 207 -7.28 -47.32 53.21
CA PRO A 207 -8.74 -47.45 53.28
C PRO A 207 -9.21 -47.51 54.72
N THR A 208 -10.28 -46.77 55.06
CA THR A 208 -10.86 -46.77 56.41
C THR A 208 -11.79 -47.96 56.65
N ASN A 209 -12.26 -48.62 55.59
CA ASN A 209 -13.08 -49.83 55.63
C ASN A 209 -12.61 -50.87 54.58
N PRO A 210 -12.17 -52.09 54.96
CA PRO A 210 -11.73 -53.13 54.03
C PRO A 210 -12.80 -53.60 53.02
N LYS A 211 -14.10 -53.42 53.34
CA LYS A 211 -15.21 -53.77 52.44
C LYS A 211 -15.41 -52.80 51.28
N ALA A 212 -14.84 -51.59 51.35
CA ALA A 212 -14.95 -50.57 50.31
C ALA A 212 -14.21 -50.95 49.01
N ILE A 213 -13.29 -51.92 49.06
CA ILE A 213 -12.50 -52.40 47.93
C ILE A 213 -13.33 -53.29 46.97
N ALA A 214 -14.45 -53.85 47.44
CA ALA A 214 -15.23 -54.86 46.71
C ALA A 214 -16.31 -54.28 45.75
N THR A 215 -16.65 -52.99 45.84
CA THR A 215 -17.68 -52.35 45.02
C THR A 215 -17.05 -51.57 43.85
N GLY A 216 -16.33 -52.29 42.98
CA GLY A 216 -15.84 -51.72 41.73
C GLY A 216 -16.98 -51.50 40.73
N ALA A 217 -17.27 -50.23 40.37
CA ALA A 217 -17.58 -49.78 38.99
C ALA A 217 -18.22 -48.37 38.97
N MET A 218 -17.40 -47.33 38.79
CA MET A 218 -17.82 -46.12 38.05
C MET A 218 -16.60 -45.53 37.34
N LYS A 219 -16.19 -46.14 36.22
CA LYS A 219 -15.09 -45.63 35.37
C LYS A 219 -15.53 -44.64 34.29
N ASN A 220 -16.82 -44.60 33.92
CA ASN A 220 -17.25 -43.92 32.70
C ASN A 220 -17.67 -42.44 32.90
N GLY A 221 -18.09 -42.02 34.09
CA GLY A 221 -18.55 -40.64 34.33
C GLY A 221 -17.43 -39.61 34.49
N ILE A 222 -16.27 -40.04 35.00
CA ILE A 222 -15.13 -39.17 35.35
C ILE A 222 -14.33 -38.77 34.09
N THR A 223 -14.25 -39.66 33.09
CA THR A 223 -13.58 -39.41 31.81
C THR A 223 -14.28 -38.33 30.99
N TRP A 224 -15.62 -38.32 30.94
CA TRP A 224 -16.37 -37.28 30.24
C TRP A 224 -16.20 -35.91 30.88
N LEU A 225 -16.16 -35.84 32.22
CA LEU A 225 -15.88 -34.59 32.93
C LEU A 225 -14.48 -34.04 32.60
N ALA A 226 -13.45 -34.91 32.55
CA ALA A 226 -12.10 -34.52 32.16
C ALA A 226 -12.05 -33.95 30.74
N VAL A 227 -12.74 -34.61 29.79
CA VAL A 227 -12.84 -34.16 28.39
C VAL A 227 -13.61 -32.84 28.28
N SER A 228 -14.72 -32.67 29.00
CA SER A 228 -15.50 -31.42 28.98
C SER A 228 -14.70 -30.23 29.53
N ILE A 229 -13.98 -30.41 30.64
CA ILE A 229 -13.11 -29.36 31.20
C ILE A 229 -11.96 -29.06 30.24
N ALA A 230 -11.37 -30.08 29.62
CA ALA A 230 -10.33 -29.89 28.61
C ALA A 230 -10.85 -29.08 27.40
N ILE A 231 -12.00 -29.43 26.83
CA ILE A 231 -12.61 -28.69 25.71
C ILE A 231 -12.87 -27.24 26.11
N ALA A 232 -13.51 -26.99 27.25
CA ALA A 232 -13.76 -25.63 27.73
C ALA A 232 -12.46 -24.83 27.90
N THR A 233 -11.41 -25.47 28.41
CA THR A 233 -10.09 -24.84 28.59
C THR A 233 -9.41 -24.54 27.25
N PHE A 234 -9.45 -25.46 26.29
CA PHE A 234 -8.93 -25.22 24.93
C PHE A 234 -9.66 -24.06 24.25
N VAL A 235 -10.98 -23.96 24.40
CA VAL A 235 -11.78 -22.85 23.87
C VAL A 235 -11.35 -21.52 24.51
N ILE A 236 -11.25 -21.46 25.85
CA ILE A 236 -10.84 -20.24 26.56
C ILE A 236 -9.42 -19.81 26.16
N LEU A 237 -8.46 -20.75 26.12
CA LEU A 237 -7.08 -20.48 25.71
C LEU A 237 -7.00 -20.08 24.23
N GLY A 238 -7.79 -20.72 23.36
CA GLY A 238 -7.88 -20.41 21.94
C GLY A 238 -8.44 -19.01 21.67
N PHE A 239 -9.50 -18.60 22.38
CA PHE A 239 -10.04 -17.25 22.30
C PHE A 239 -9.02 -16.21 22.77
N ALA A 240 -8.31 -16.46 23.88
CA ALA A 240 -7.28 -15.54 24.37
C ALA A 240 -6.14 -15.33 23.35
N LEU A 241 -5.70 -16.42 22.70
CA LEU A 241 -4.70 -16.35 21.62
C LEU A 241 -5.23 -15.64 20.36
N LEU A 242 -6.50 -15.88 19.99
CA LEU A 242 -7.14 -15.20 18.86
C LEU A 242 -7.26 -13.69 19.11
N THR A 243 -7.70 -13.27 20.29
CA THR A 243 -7.78 -11.85 20.66
C THR A 243 -6.40 -11.19 20.63
N SER A 244 -5.37 -11.88 21.13
CA SER A 244 -3.98 -11.41 21.05
C SER A 244 -3.47 -11.28 19.61
N PHE A 245 -3.82 -12.24 18.74
CA PHE A 245 -3.46 -12.22 17.32
C PHE A 245 -4.12 -11.03 16.58
N VAL A 246 -5.43 -10.84 16.77
CA VAL A 246 -6.19 -9.75 16.14
C VAL A 246 -5.67 -8.38 16.59
N ASP A 247 -5.44 -8.19 17.88
CA ASP A 247 -4.85 -6.95 18.44
C ASP A 247 -3.48 -6.63 17.79
N ARG A 248 -2.63 -7.65 17.62
CA ARG A 248 -1.34 -7.51 16.95
C ARG A 248 -1.49 -7.07 15.49
N GLN A 249 -2.46 -7.63 14.78
CA GLN A 249 -2.70 -7.30 13.37
C GLN A 249 -3.27 -5.89 13.21
N LEU A 250 -4.24 -5.49 14.05
CA LEU A 250 -4.82 -4.15 14.06
C LEU A 250 -3.75 -3.08 14.36
N THR A 251 -2.92 -3.31 15.38
CA THR A 251 -1.85 -2.37 15.74
C THR A 251 -0.82 -2.21 14.61
N ALA A 252 -0.52 -3.29 13.88
CA ALA A 252 0.38 -3.25 12.73
C ALA A 252 -0.22 -2.48 11.54
N GLN A 253 -1.52 -2.66 11.27
CA GLN A 253 -2.23 -1.93 10.22
C GLN A 253 -2.31 -0.42 10.51
N VAL A 254 -2.64 -0.03 11.75
CA VAL A 254 -2.69 1.39 12.14
C VAL A 254 -1.34 2.08 11.91
N LYS A 255 -0.22 1.45 12.30
CA LYS A 255 1.12 2.01 12.07
C LYS A 255 1.46 2.14 10.57
N LEU A 256 0.98 1.22 9.74
CA LEU A 256 1.19 1.29 8.29
C LEU A 256 0.38 2.45 7.67
N LEU A 257 -0.88 2.61 8.10
CA LEU A 257 -1.73 3.71 7.66
C LEU A 257 -1.15 5.08 8.06
N GLU A 258 -0.70 5.24 9.31
CA GLU A 258 -0.04 6.48 9.76
C GLU A 258 1.19 6.82 8.91
N LYS A 259 1.96 5.80 8.49
CA LYS A 259 3.12 5.99 7.61
C LYS A 259 2.69 6.43 6.21
N GLN A 260 1.65 5.80 5.63
CA GLN A 260 1.12 6.15 4.32
C GLN A 260 0.53 7.57 4.30
N GLU A 261 -0.23 7.95 5.33
CA GLU A 261 -0.76 9.30 5.47
C GLU A 261 0.35 10.36 5.55
N ALA A 262 1.42 10.07 6.31
CA ALA A 262 2.57 10.97 6.40
C ALA A 262 3.29 11.14 5.05
N GLU A 263 3.43 10.09 4.25
CA GLU A 263 4.01 10.15 2.90
C GLU A 263 3.11 10.94 1.93
N ALA A 264 1.79 10.67 1.93
CA ALA A 264 0.84 11.40 1.09
C ALA A 264 0.81 12.89 1.40
N ARG A 265 0.78 13.26 2.70
CA ARG A 265 0.79 14.65 3.15
C ARG A 265 2.05 15.40 2.71
N ARG A 266 3.22 14.74 2.71
CA ARG A 266 4.48 15.32 2.21
C ARG A 266 4.42 15.59 0.71
N SER A 267 3.88 14.66 -0.07
CA SER A 267 3.73 14.84 -1.53
C SER A 267 2.76 15.97 -1.90
N GLN A 268 1.66 16.09 -1.15
CA GLN A 268 0.70 17.19 -1.33
C GLN A 268 1.33 18.55 -1.06
N LEU A 269 2.03 18.69 0.07
CA LEU A 269 2.71 19.92 0.46
C LEU A 269 3.75 20.36 -0.59
N PHE A 270 4.56 19.43 -1.12
CA PHE A 270 5.48 19.75 -2.21
C PHE A 270 4.77 20.28 -3.47
N THR A 271 3.67 19.63 -3.87
CA THR A 271 2.89 20.00 -5.06
C THR A 271 2.26 21.39 -4.91
N GLU A 272 1.66 21.67 -3.75
CA GLU A 272 1.00 22.94 -3.46
C GLU A 272 1.98 24.12 -3.51
N ILE A 273 3.13 24.00 -2.82
CA ILE A 273 4.16 25.05 -2.80
C ILE A 273 4.72 25.27 -4.22
N THR A 274 5.00 24.19 -4.96
CA THR A 274 5.50 24.29 -6.34
C THR A 274 4.52 25.03 -7.25
N LEU A 275 3.22 24.76 -7.13
CA LEU A 275 2.18 25.45 -7.91
C LEU A 275 2.12 26.93 -7.57
N GLN A 276 2.25 27.31 -6.29
CA GLN A 276 2.26 28.72 -5.91
C GLN A 276 3.48 29.47 -6.46
N ILE A 277 4.67 28.87 -6.37
CA ILE A 277 5.93 29.45 -6.88
C ILE A 277 5.83 29.68 -8.39
N ARG A 278 5.32 28.69 -9.16
CA ARG A 278 5.24 28.76 -10.63
C ARG A 278 4.13 29.67 -11.16
N ARG A 279 3.18 30.13 -10.34
CA ARG A 279 2.10 31.03 -10.78
C ARG A 279 2.57 32.46 -11.06
N SER A 280 3.66 32.89 -10.43
CA SER A 280 4.17 34.24 -10.62
C SER A 280 5.06 34.36 -11.85
N LEU A 281 4.90 35.47 -12.58
CA LEU A 281 5.67 35.80 -13.78
C LEU A 281 6.71 36.91 -13.54
N LYS A 282 6.84 37.38 -12.29
CA LYS A 282 7.81 38.40 -11.89
C LYS A 282 8.81 37.81 -10.90
N SER A 283 10.09 38.08 -11.11
CA SER A 283 11.16 37.53 -10.28
C SER A 283 11.01 37.90 -8.80
N GLU A 284 10.60 39.14 -8.47
CA GLU A 284 10.39 39.58 -7.09
C GLU A 284 9.29 38.79 -6.37
N ASP A 285 8.15 38.60 -7.04
CA ASP A 285 7.00 37.87 -6.53
C ASP A 285 7.34 36.36 -6.36
N VAL A 286 8.11 35.77 -7.29
CA VAL A 286 8.61 34.39 -7.17
C VAL A 286 9.47 34.24 -5.91
N LEU A 287 10.43 35.15 -5.69
CA LEU A 287 11.32 35.11 -4.53
C LEU A 287 10.55 35.29 -3.22
N TYR A 288 9.63 36.26 -3.15
CA TYR A 288 8.81 36.53 -1.97
C TYR A 288 7.88 35.35 -1.62
N THR A 289 7.17 34.82 -2.62
CA THR A 289 6.28 33.66 -2.44
C THR A 289 7.06 32.46 -1.94
N THR A 290 8.24 32.20 -2.53
CA THR A 290 9.12 31.10 -2.12
C THR A 290 9.50 31.16 -0.64
N VAL A 291 10.03 32.30 -0.18
CA VAL A 291 10.46 32.41 1.22
C VAL A 291 9.29 32.30 2.19
N ASN A 292 8.09 32.78 1.81
CA ASN A 292 6.90 32.67 2.64
C ASN A 292 6.38 31.24 2.75
N GLU A 293 6.15 30.57 1.62
CA GLU A 293 5.59 29.21 1.60
C GLU A 293 6.51 28.21 2.31
N ILE A 294 7.83 28.31 2.09
CA ILE A 294 8.81 27.42 2.73
C ILE A 294 8.86 27.65 4.24
N ARG A 295 8.81 28.90 4.71
CA ARG A 295 8.80 29.20 6.14
C ARG A 295 7.57 28.62 6.82
N GLN A 296 6.39 28.79 6.22
CA GLN A 296 5.14 28.27 6.76
C GLN A 296 5.12 26.74 6.77
N ALA A 297 5.56 26.12 5.68
CA ALA A 297 5.59 24.66 5.52
C ALA A 297 6.53 23.97 6.51
N LEU A 298 7.73 24.52 6.71
CA LEU A 298 8.74 23.95 7.62
C LEU A 298 8.62 24.47 9.06
N LYS A 299 7.72 25.43 9.31
CA LYS A 299 7.59 26.13 10.60
C LYS A 299 8.94 26.61 11.12
N SER A 300 9.76 27.18 10.24
CA SER A 300 11.06 27.74 10.58
C SER A 300 10.93 29.19 11.03
N ASP A 301 11.95 29.70 11.72
CA ASP A 301 11.97 31.08 12.23
C ASP A 301 12.21 32.08 11.09
N ARG A 302 13.03 31.72 10.11
CA ARG A 302 13.33 32.58 8.96
C ARG A 302 13.66 31.75 7.71
N VAL A 303 13.28 32.24 6.55
CA VAL A 303 13.74 31.77 5.24
C VAL A 303 14.22 32.97 4.43
N VAL A 304 15.39 32.86 3.83
CA VAL A 304 15.99 33.91 3.02
C VAL A 304 16.50 33.36 1.70
N ILE A 305 16.53 34.21 0.67
CA ILE A 305 17.28 33.95 -0.56
C ILE A 305 18.44 34.95 -0.62
N TYR A 306 19.65 34.41 -0.68
CA TYR A 306 20.88 35.16 -0.76
C TYR A 306 21.41 35.09 -2.20
N ARG A 307 21.65 36.24 -2.82
CA ARG A 307 22.14 36.35 -4.19
C ARG A 307 23.61 36.71 -4.19
N PHE A 308 24.39 35.96 -4.97
CA PHE A 308 25.81 36.23 -5.18
C PHE A 308 26.04 37.31 -6.24
N TYR A 309 27.09 38.09 -6.04
CA TYR A 309 27.73 38.95 -7.02
C TYR A 309 28.95 38.24 -7.64
N PRO A 310 29.51 38.76 -8.75
CA PRO A 310 30.68 38.14 -9.40
C PRO A 310 31.92 38.01 -8.52
N ASP A 311 32.03 38.79 -7.46
CA ASP A 311 33.12 38.73 -6.46
C ASP A 311 32.82 37.76 -5.30
N TRP A 312 31.75 36.95 -5.42
CA TRP A 312 31.21 36.04 -4.39
C TRP A 312 30.71 36.72 -3.11
N SER A 313 30.73 38.05 -3.03
CA SER A 313 29.92 38.76 -2.04
C SER A 313 28.44 38.62 -2.42
N GLY A 314 27.52 38.98 -1.52
CA GLY A 314 26.12 38.82 -1.83
C GLY A 314 25.18 39.48 -0.84
N THR A 315 23.93 39.62 -1.26
CA THR A 315 22.90 40.35 -0.56
C THR A 315 21.66 39.48 -0.40
N ILE A 316 20.98 39.62 0.74
CA ILE A 316 19.68 38.96 0.97
C ILE A 316 18.61 39.71 0.16
N VAL A 317 18.09 39.05 -0.89
CA VAL A 317 17.14 39.64 -1.85
C VAL A 317 15.67 39.34 -1.52
N ALA A 318 15.41 38.33 -0.70
CA ALA A 318 14.08 38.02 -0.19
C ALA A 318 14.16 37.40 1.21
N GLU A 319 13.16 37.67 2.04
CA GLU A 319 13.08 37.19 3.42
C GLU A 319 11.62 36.98 3.85
N SER A 320 11.35 35.86 4.52
CA SER A 320 10.19 35.68 5.38
C SER A 320 10.70 35.35 6.78
N VAL A 321 10.19 36.04 7.80
CA VAL A 321 10.65 35.93 9.18
C VAL A 321 9.46 35.89 10.14
N ALA A 322 9.53 35.05 11.17
CA ALA A 322 8.56 35.00 12.25
C ALA A 322 8.73 36.19 13.21
N ASP A 323 7.65 36.57 13.90
CA ASP A 323 7.66 37.69 14.82
C ASP A 323 8.67 37.49 15.96
N GLY A 324 9.41 38.56 16.29
CA GLY A 324 10.42 38.56 17.36
C GLY A 324 11.86 38.34 16.92
N TRP A 325 12.10 38.04 15.63
CA TRP A 325 13.47 37.86 15.09
C TRP A 325 13.94 39.06 14.25
N LEU A 326 15.25 39.27 14.20
CA LEU A 326 15.87 40.35 13.42
C LEU A 326 15.51 40.23 11.92
N LYS A 327 15.19 41.35 11.25
CA LYS A 327 15.07 41.38 9.78
C LYS A 327 16.44 41.55 9.14
N THR A 328 16.74 40.75 8.13
CA THR A 328 18.04 40.68 7.46
C THR A 328 17.98 41.00 5.97
N ILE A 329 16.79 41.21 5.40
CA ILE A 329 16.64 41.65 4.01
C ILE A 329 17.46 42.93 3.70
N GLY A 330 18.13 42.94 2.55
CA GLY A 330 18.96 44.05 2.10
C GLY A 330 20.35 44.15 2.75
N LYS A 331 20.70 43.28 3.71
CA LYS A 331 22.07 43.22 4.24
C LYS A 331 22.98 42.51 3.24
N THR A 332 24.14 43.14 2.98
CA THR A 332 25.23 42.54 2.20
C THR A 332 26.21 41.88 3.17
N VAL A 333 26.50 40.60 2.94
CA VAL A 333 27.49 39.84 3.70
C VAL A 333 28.76 39.79 2.86
N HIS A 334 29.83 40.39 3.36
CA HIS A 334 31.15 40.32 2.74
C HIS A 334 31.98 39.29 3.49
N GLU A 335 31.73 38.02 3.19
CA GLU A 335 32.59 36.92 3.63
C GLU A 335 33.45 36.45 2.46
N PRO A 336 34.74 36.16 2.66
CA PRO A 336 35.46 35.25 1.78
C PRO A 336 34.92 33.84 2.05
N PHE A 337 33.79 33.48 1.42
CA PHE A 337 33.34 32.10 1.38
C PHE A 337 34.53 31.23 0.95
N ARG A 338 34.84 30.15 1.69
CA ARG A 338 35.83 29.17 1.23
C ARG A 338 35.40 28.66 -0.15
N GLU A 339 36.33 28.61 -1.10
CA GLU A 339 36.10 28.04 -2.44
C GLU A 339 35.44 26.65 -2.36
N ASP A 340 35.77 25.86 -1.32
CA ASP A 340 35.18 24.54 -1.08
C ASP A 340 33.66 24.56 -0.89
N TYR A 341 33.10 25.57 -0.21
CA TYR A 341 31.65 25.67 -0.01
C TYR A 341 30.94 26.11 -1.29
N ILE A 342 31.54 27.03 -2.04
CA ILE A 342 31.02 27.47 -3.33
C ILE A 342 31.01 26.28 -4.31
N ALA A 343 32.09 25.50 -4.37
CA ALA A 343 32.18 24.31 -5.21
C ALA A 343 31.12 23.25 -4.84
N MET A 344 30.91 23.02 -3.54
CA MET A 344 29.87 22.13 -3.01
C MET A 344 28.45 22.60 -3.40
N TYR A 345 28.15 23.90 -3.31
CA TYR A 345 26.85 24.40 -3.75
C TYR A 345 26.71 24.41 -5.28
N ALA A 346 27.78 24.68 -6.02
CA ALA A 346 27.80 24.65 -7.48
C ALA A 346 27.59 23.23 -8.04
N SER A 347 27.96 22.18 -7.29
CA SER A 347 27.64 20.78 -7.64
C SER A 347 26.18 20.38 -7.32
N GLY A 348 25.38 21.28 -6.73
CA GLY A 348 23.97 21.03 -6.40
C GLY A 348 23.74 20.43 -5.00
N GLU A 349 24.77 20.32 -4.16
CA GLU A 349 24.61 19.73 -2.83
C GLU A 349 23.88 20.67 -1.86
N VAL A 350 23.09 20.06 -0.97
CA VAL A 350 22.32 20.75 0.09
C VAL A 350 23.01 20.49 1.42
N ARG A 351 23.20 21.55 2.20
CA ARG A 351 23.89 21.47 3.50
C ARG A 351 22.91 21.71 4.64
N ALA A 352 22.79 20.73 5.53
CA ALA A 352 22.02 20.83 6.76
C ALA A 352 22.98 20.95 7.95
N THR A 353 22.78 21.98 8.77
CA THR A 353 23.53 22.23 10.00
C THR A 353 22.57 22.25 11.17
N ASP A 354 22.70 21.25 12.06
CA ASP A 354 21.78 21.11 13.19
C ASP A 354 22.09 22.08 14.34
N ASN A 355 23.38 22.32 14.57
CA ASN A 355 23.89 23.28 15.56
C ASN A 355 25.15 23.94 15.03
N ILE A 356 25.11 25.26 14.79
CA ILE A 356 26.26 25.99 14.25
C ILE A 356 27.50 25.94 15.16
N LYS A 357 27.34 25.72 16.47
CA LYS A 357 28.44 25.68 17.46
C LYS A 357 29.20 24.35 17.47
N GLU A 358 28.60 23.29 16.92
CA GLU A 358 29.19 21.95 16.86
C GLU A 358 29.83 21.67 15.49
N THR A 359 29.90 22.67 14.62
CA THR A 359 30.48 22.56 13.28
C THR A 359 31.94 22.97 13.23
N GLY A 360 32.67 22.45 12.24
CA GLY A 360 34.00 22.93 11.89
C GLY A 360 34.01 24.23 11.08
N TYR A 361 33.05 25.14 11.30
CA TYR A 361 33.04 26.46 10.65
C TYR A 361 34.18 27.35 11.17
N THR A 362 34.59 28.33 10.36
CA THR A 362 35.56 29.33 10.80
C THR A 362 34.92 30.25 11.84
N ASN A 363 35.72 30.77 12.78
CA ASN A 363 35.22 31.69 13.82
C ASN A 363 34.50 32.92 13.22
N CYS A 364 35.00 33.43 12.08
CA CYS A 364 34.37 34.53 11.34
C CYS A 364 32.96 34.16 10.85
N HIS A 365 32.80 32.98 10.24
CA HIS A 365 31.51 32.52 9.73
C HIS A 365 30.49 32.24 10.84
N CYS A 366 30.93 31.61 11.94
CA CYS A 366 30.08 31.42 13.12
C CYS A 366 29.56 32.76 13.66
N GLN A 367 30.42 33.79 13.71
CA GLN A 367 30.03 35.09 14.23
C GLN A 367 28.97 35.78 13.37
N ILE A 368 29.06 35.68 12.04
CA ILE A 368 28.06 36.23 11.14
C ILE A 368 26.71 35.49 11.25
N LEU A 369 26.74 34.16 11.41
CA LEU A 369 25.53 33.38 11.69
C LEU A 369 24.90 33.78 13.05
N GLU A 370 25.72 33.99 14.08
CA GLU A 370 25.27 34.46 15.40
C GLU A 370 24.71 35.89 15.37
N ASP A 371 25.31 36.81 14.61
CA ASP A 371 24.82 38.18 14.40
C ASP A 371 23.44 38.19 13.74
N PHE A 372 23.13 37.17 12.93
CA PHE A 372 21.81 36.95 12.35
C PHE A 372 20.87 36.12 13.22
N GLN A 373 21.31 35.76 14.44
CA GLN A 373 20.61 34.97 15.46
C GLN A 373 20.37 33.51 15.06
N ILE A 374 21.14 32.96 14.13
CA ILE A 374 20.97 31.61 13.60
C ILE A 374 21.57 30.61 14.58
N LYS A 375 20.86 29.51 14.87
CA LYS A 375 21.36 28.38 15.68
C LYS A 375 21.47 27.09 14.86
N ALA A 376 20.61 26.94 13.85
CA ALA A 376 20.65 25.86 12.87
C ALA A 376 20.28 26.42 11.48
N ASN A 377 20.88 25.90 10.41
CA ASN A 377 20.54 26.31 9.04
C ASN A 377 20.47 25.13 8.06
N LEU A 378 19.63 25.28 7.04
CA LEU A 378 19.53 24.37 5.91
C LEU A 378 19.64 25.21 4.63
N VAL A 379 20.64 24.91 3.80
CA VAL A 379 21.03 25.74 2.65
C VAL A 379 21.00 24.90 1.38
N ALA A 380 20.22 25.34 0.40
CA ALA A 380 20.12 24.71 -0.93
C ALA A 380 20.48 25.69 -2.05
N PRO A 381 21.17 25.23 -3.10
CA PRO A 381 21.60 26.08 -4.21
C PRO A 381 20.45 26.34 -5.20
N ILE A 382 20.39 27.56 -5.73
CA ILE A 382 19.55 27.97 -6.86
C ILE A 382 20.50 28.22 -8.04
N ILE A 383 20.51 27.26 -8.96
CA ILE A 383 21.40 27.23 -10.12
C ILE A 383 20.57 27.54 -11.37
N ILE A 384 20.98 28.55 -12.14
CA ILE A 384 20.33 28.95 -13.39
C ILE A 384 21.40 28.93 -14.47
N ASN A 385 21.12 28.33 -15.65
CA ASN A 385 22.09 28.17 -16.74
C ASN A 385 23.43 27.55 -16.29
N ASN A 386 23.35 26.54 -15.42
CA ASN A 386 24.52 25.84 -14.86
C ASN A 386 25.47 26.72 -14.03
N GLN A 387 25.01 27.90 -13.60
CA GLN A 387 25.73 28.83 -12.73
C GLN A 387 25.01 29.00 -11.39
N LEU A 388 25.77 28.96 -10.29
CA LEU A 388 25.25 29.23 -8.95
C LEU A 388 24.99 30.75 -8.80
N ILE A 389 23.73 31.15 -8.87
CA ILE A 389 23.35 32.57 -8.77
C ILE A 389 22.89 32.94 -7.36
N SER A 390 22.26 32.00 -6.65
CA SER A 390 21.71 32.25 -5.32
C SER A 390 21.69 30.98 -4.47
N ILE A 391 21.52 31.15 -3.16
CA ILE A 391 21.23 30.08 -2.23
C ILE A 391 19.93 30.40 -1.47
N LEU A 392 19.14 29.36 -1.24
CA LEU A 392 17.96 29.37 -0.39
C LEU A 392 18.35 28.87 0.99
N CYS A 393 18.19 29.70 2.01
CA CYS A 393 18.57 29.38 3.37
C CYS A 393 17.35 29.37 4.30
N VAL A 394 17.15 28.26 5.00
CA VAL A 394 16.14 28.09 6.05
C VAL A 394 16.86 28.13 7.40
N HIS A 395 16.46 29.02 8.29
CA HIS A 395 17.10 29.24 9.60
C HIS A 395 16.18 28.89 10.76
N GLN A 396 16.74 28.23 11.77
CA GLN A 396 16.16 28.15 13.11
C GLN A 396 16.98 29.05 14.04
N CYS A 397 16.33 30.04 14.64
CA CYS A 397 16.95 31.04 15.51
C CYS A 397 16.66 30.77 17.00
N SER A 398 15.52 30.15 17.28
CA SER A 398 15.06 29.79 18.63
C SER A 398 15.97 28.77 19.31
N GLN A 399 16.35 27.70 18.62
CA GLN A 399 17.14 26.59 19.17
C GLN A 399 17.88 25.82 18.07
N PRO A 400 18.90 25.01 18.40
CA PRO A 400 19.40 23.98 17.50
C PRO A 400 18.26 23.08 17.00
N ARG A 401 18.32 22.64 15.74
CA ARG A 401 17.26 21.86 15.10
C ARG A 401 17.89 20.73 14.31
N HIS A 402 17.52 19.51 14.63
CA HIS A 402 17.90 18.35 13.81
C HIS A 402 17.06 18.30 12.54
N TRP A 403 17.66 18.58 11.39
CA TRP A 403 16.97 18.61 10.11
C TRP A 403 16.61 17.21 9.64
N GLN A 404 15.32 16.96 9.43
CA GLN A 404 14.84 15.67 8.98
C GLN A 404 15.14 15.47 7.49
N LYS A 405 15.40 14.23 7.07
CA LYS A 405 15.71 13.90 5.67
C LYS A 405 14.66 14.44 4.68
N PHE A 406 13.37 14.37 5.04
CA PHE A 406 12.30 14.90 4.17
C PHE A 406 12.35 16.43 4.02
N GLU A 407 12.84 17.17 5.01
CA GLU A 407 12.97 18.63 4.95
C GLU A 407 14.12 19.01 4.01
N ILE A 408 15.23 18.29 4.10
CA ILE A 408 16.38 18.44 3.20
C ILE A 408 15.96 18.17 1.76
N ASP A 409 15.26 17.05 1.51
CA ASP A 409 14.79 16.67 0.18
C ASP A 409 13.74 17.66 -0.36
N LEU A 410 12.84 18.16 0.50
CA LEU A 410 11.85 19.17 0.13
C LEU A 410 12.53 20.47 -0.31
N VAL A 411 13.45 21.01 0.48
CA VAL A 411 14.16 22.26 0.17
C VAL A 411 15.03 22.09 -1.06
N ARG A 412 15.68 20.93 -1.25
CA ARG A 412 16.43 20.61 -2.48
C ARG A 412 15.55 20.74 -3.72
N HIS A 413 14.42 20.03 -3.74
CA HIS A 413 13.53 20.04 -4.90
C HIS A 413 12.90 21.41 -5.12
N LEU A 414 12.50 22.12 -4.06
CA LEU A 414 11.95 23.46 -4.18
C LEU A 414 12.98 24.46 -4.72
N ALA A 415 14.26 24.38 -4.33
CA ALA A 415 15.30 25.26 -4.88
C ALA A 415 15.46 25.08 -6.40
N ILE A 416 15.34 23.86 -6.91
CA ILE A 416 15.32 23.57 -8.36
C ILE A 416 14.08 24.20 -9.01
N GLN A 417 12.89 24.07 -8.40
CA GLN A 417 11.67 24.66 -8.93
C GLN A 417 11.72 26.19 -8.98
N VAL A 418 12.34 26.81 -7.98
CA VAL A 418 12.55 28.26 -7.90
C VAL A 418 13.50 28.71 -9.01
N ALA A 419 14.57 27.98 -9.30
CA ALA A 419 15.48 28.28 -10.40
C ALA A 419 14.73 28.35 -11.75
N ILE A 420 13.90 27.34 -12.04
CA ILE A 420 13.07 27.28 -13.26
C ILE A 420 12.11 28.48 -13.32
N ALA A 421 11.43 28.80 -12.22
CA ALA A 421 10.50 29.93 -12.18
C ALA A 421 11.20 31.28 -12.37
N LEU A 422 12.41 31.45 -11.83
CA LEU A 422 13.22 32.66 -12.02
C LEU A 422 13.71 32.81 -13.46
N GLU A 423 14.12 31.71 -14.09
CA GLU A 423 14.51 31.68 -15.50
C GLU A 423 13.34 32.12 -16.40
N GLN A 424 12.16 31.54 -16.18
CA GLN A 424 10.94 31.91 -16.91
C GLN A 424 10.58 33.40 -16.76
N ALA A 425 10.65 33.93 -15.54
CA ALA A 425 10.39 35.34 -15.26
C ALA A 425 11.43 36.25 -15.95
N SER A 426 12.71 35.85 -15.98
CA SER A 426 13.77 36.60 -16.65
C SER A 426 13.56 36.68 -18.16
N LEU A 427 13.26 35.54 -18.80
CA LEU A 427 12.99 35.46 -20.25
C LEU A 427 11.79 36.33 -20.66
N LEU A 428 10.72 36.33 -19.85
CA LEU A 428 9.55 37.16 -20.13
C LEU A 428 9.87 38.66 -20.03
N ASN A 429 10.68 39.05 -19.05
CA ASN A 429 11.11 40.44 -18.88
C ASN A 429 11.99 40.91 -20.06
N GLU A 430 12.91 40.06 -20.52
CA GLU A 430 13.75 40.34 -21.70
C GLU A 430 12.90 40.50 -22.97
N TYR A 431 11.91 39.62 -23.17
CA TYR A 431 10.97 39.73 -24.27
C TYR A 431 10.20 41.06 -24.24
N GLN A 432 9.69 41.46 -23.06
CA GLN A 432 8.98 42.73 -22.88
C GLN A 432 9.88 43.95 -23.10
N GLN A 433 11.14 43.90 -22.65
CA GLN A 433 12.16 44.93 -22.90
C GLN A 433 12.41 45.09 -24.39
N SER A 434 12.64 43.98 -25.11
CA SER A 434 12.83 43.98 -26.56
C SER A 434 11.64 44.61 -27.30
N GLN A 435 10.41 44.27 -26.91
CA GLN A 435 9.21 44.89 -27.47
C GLN A 435 9.11 46.41 -27.18
N LYS A 436 9.50 46.86 -25.98
CA LYS A 436 9.51 48.30 -25.63
C LYS A 436 10.52 49.07 -26.48
N VAL A 437 11.72 48.51 -26.70
CA VAL A 437 12.75 49.12 -27.54
C VAL A 437 12.27 49.28 -28.98
N LEU A 438 11.59 48.27 -29.53
CA LEU A 438 10.98 48.35 -30.86
C LEU A 438 9.92 49.47 -30.95
N ARG A 439 8.99 49.53 -29.99
CA ARG A 439 7.98 50.61 -29.93
C ARG A 439 8.60 52.00 -29.76
N LEU A 440 9.71 52.11 -29.04
CA LEU A 440 10.45 53.37 -28.89
C LEU A 440 11.10 53.80 -30.21
N ARG A 441 11.68 52.86 -30.98
CA ARG A 441 12.22 53.12 -32.32
C ARG A 441 11.15 53.66 -33.26
N ASP A 442 9.96 53.05 -33.28
CA ASP A 442 8.84 53.51 -34.12
C ASP A 442 8.38 54.93 -33.75
N ARG A 443 8.28 55.23 -32.44
CA ARG A 443 7.95 56.58 -31.95
C ARG A 443 9.04 57.60 -32.25
N ALA A 444 10.32 57.21 -32.18
CA ALA A 444 11.44 58.10 -32.49
C ALA A 444 11.46 58.51 -33.97
N ILE A 445 11.18 57.57 -34.89
CA ILE A 445 11.02 57.87 -36.32
C ILE A 445 9.83 58.82 -36.56
N ALA A 446 8.73 58.62 -35.83
CA ALA A 446 7.55 59.49 -35.92
C ALA A 446 7.78 60.92 -35.36
N ALA A 447 8.69 61.09 -34.39
CA ALA A 447 9.01 62.39 -33.77
C ALA A 447 10.15 63.18 -34.45
N ALA A 448 10.87 62.58 -35.41
CA ALA A 448 11.96 63.24 -36.11
C ALA A 448 11.46 64.49 -36.87
N SER A 449 12.19 65.61 -36.77
CA SER A 449 11.88 66.87 -37.45
C SER A 449 12.11 66.84 -38.96
N ASN A 450 12.92 65.90 -39.44
CA ASN A 450 13.23 65.71 -40.84
C ASN A 450 12.21 64.74 -41.46
N ALA A 451 11.88 64.96 -42.72
CA ALA A 451 10.98 64.07 -43.44
C ALA A 451 11.73 62.78 -43.77
N ILE A 452 11.29 61.66 -43.20
CA ILE A 452 11.83 60.32 -43.43
C ILE A 452 10.83 59.54 -44.29
N ILE A 453 11.32 59.03 -45.41
CA ILE A 453 10.56 58.29 -46.40
C ILE A 453 11.25 56.95 -46.63
N ILE A 454 10.50 55.85 -46.69
CA ILE A 454 11.00 54.56 -47.15
C ILE A 454 10.29 54.21 -48.45
N THR A 455 11.05 53.85 -49.47
CA THR A 455 10.52 53.42 -50.76
C THR A 455 10.89 51.96 -51.04
N ASP A 456 10.07 51.27 -51.84
CA ASP A 456 10.38 49.91 -52.28
C ASP A 456 10.75 49.91 -53.78
N PRO A 457 12.05 49.78 -54.12
CA PRO A 457 12.49 49.81 -55.51
C PRO A 457 12.07 48.56 -56.32
N ARG A 458 11.55 47.51 -55.66
CA ARG A 458 11.06 46.28 -56.32
C ARG A 458 9.62 46.43 -56.80
N ALA A 459 8.86 47.38 -56.24
CA ALA A 459 7.53 47.71 -56.73
C ALA A 459 7.62 48.64 -57.95
N ILE A 460 6.64 48.51 -58.87
CA ILE A 460 6.57 49.33 -60.07
C ILE A 460 6.60 50.81 -59.68
N ASP A 461 7.49 51.57 -60.32
CA ASP A 461 7.69 53.00 -60.12
C ASP A 461 8.37 53.42 -58.79
N ASN A 462 8.94 52.49 -58.01
CA ASN A 462 9.59 52.74 -56.72
C ASN A 462 8.76 53.65 -55.80
N PRO A 463 7.56 53.19 -55.40
CA PRO A 463 6.64 53.99 -54.60
C PRO A 463 7.14 54.15 -53.17
N ILE A 464 6.71 55.24 -52.54
CA ILE A 464 6.80 55.42 -51.10
C ILE A 464 5.95 54.34 -50.43
N ILE A 465 6.55 53.55 -49.54
CA ILE A 465 5.85 52.55 -48.73
C ILE A 465 5.65 53.02 -47.28
N PHE A 466 6.41 54.03 -46.85
CA PHE A 466 6.28 54.64 -45.53
C PHE A 466 6.78 56.09 -45.57
N CYS A 467 6.11 56.98 -44.84
CA CYS A 467 6.61 58.31 -44.55
C CYS A 467 6.21 58.72 -43.12
N ASN A 468 7.08 59.44 -42.42
CA ASN A 468 6.81 59.91 -41.05
C ASN A 468 5.98 61.23 -41.04
N PRO A 469 5.38 61.64 -39.91
CA PRO A 469 4.56 62.86 -39.84
C PRO A 469 5.28 64.17 -40.25
N ALA A 470 6.60 64.25 -40.10
CA ALA A 470 7.37 65.41 -40.57
C ALA A 470 7.35 65.55 -42.10
N PHE A 471 7.15 64.46 -42.85
CA PHE A 471 6.90 64.52 -44.29
C PHE A 471 5.68 65.38 -44.64
N GLU A 472 4.56 65.19 -43.93
CA GLU A 472 3.35 65.99 -44.11
C GLU A 472 3.59 67.45 -43.71
N THR A 473 4.33 67.69 -42.63
CA THR A 473 4.67 69.05 -42.17
C THR A 473 5.55 69.81 -43.17
N ILE A 474 6.55 69.15 -43.75
CA ILE A 474 7.49 69.77 -44.72
C ILE A 474 6.84 69.89 -46.10
N THR A 475 6.09 68.89 -46.57
CA THR A 475 5.62 68.86 -47.97
C THR A 475 4.17 69.31 -48.14
N GLY A 476 3.36 69.24 -47.08
CA GLY A 476 1.91 69.52 -47.09
C GLY A 476 1.04 68.37 -47.60
N TYR A 477 1.60 67.19 -47.90
CA TYR A 477 0.87 66.00 -48.37
C TYR A 477 0.69 64.97 -47.26
N SER A 478 -0.53 64.44 -47.09
CA SER A 478 -0.80 63.41 -46.06
C SER A 478 -0.20 62.05 -46.46
N PRO A 479 0.03 61.13 -45.50
CA PRO A 479 0.51 59.78 -45.80
C PRO A 479 -0.38 59.02 -46.78
N GLU A 480 -1.71 59.16 -46.70
CA GLU A 480 -2.65 58.50 -47.61
C GLU A 480 -2.54 59.03 -49.05
N GLU A 481 -2.17 60.31 -49.20
CA GLU A 481 -1.94 60.94 -50.51
C GLU A 481 -0.55 60.66 -51.07
N ALA A 482 0.42 60.24 -50.24
CA ALA A 482 1.83 60.09 -50.59
C ALA A 482 2.28 58.63 -50.75
N VAL A 483 1.83 57.73 -49.88
CA VAL A 483 2.12 56.29 -49.95
C VAL A 483 1.54 55.70 -51.24
N GLY A 484 2.30 54.85 -51.92
CA GLY A 484 1.96 54.31 -53.23
C GLY A 484 2.36 55.18 -54.41
N ARG A 485 2.84 56.42 -54.19
CA ARG A 485 3.35 57.31 -55.25
C ARG A 485 4.86 57.42 -55.18
N ASN A 486 5.48 57.76 -56.31
CA ASN A 486 6.90 58.12 -56.32
C ASN A 486 7.10 59.59 -55.88
N CYS A 487 8.15 59.87 -55.10
CA CYS A 487 8.46 61.22 -54.55
C CYS A 487 8.60 62.35 -55.58
N ARG A 488 8.67 62.05 -56.89
CA ARG A 488 8.83 63.07 -57.94
C ARG A 488 7.69 64.08 -58.03
N PHE A 489 6.54 63.83 -57.41
CA PHE A 489 5.45 64.81 -57.39
C PHE A 489 5.81 66.10 -56.63
N LEU A 490 6.89 66.09 -55.84
CA LEU A 490 7.44 67.28 -55.17
C LEU A 490 8.28 68.18 -56.11
N GLN A 491 8.49 67.78 -57.37
CA GLN A 491 9.29 68.54 -58.34
C GLN A 491 8.42 69.57 -59.08
N GLY A 492 9.00 70.70 -59.48
CA GLY A 492 8.30 71.79 -60.18
C GLY A 492 9.19 72.56 -61.16
N PRO A 493 8.80 73.78 -61.59
CA PRO A 493 9.40 74.46 -62.75
C PRO A 493 10.90 74.78 -62.62
N ASP A 494 11.34 75.17 -61.41
CA ASP A 494 12.75 75.53 -61.14
C ASP A 494 13.56 74.35 -60.58
N THR A 495 12.99 73.14 -60.56
CA THR A 495 13.74 71.96 -60.14
C THR A 495 14.74 71.61 -61.23
N ASP A 496 16.03 71.74 -60.91
CA ASP A 496 17.11 71.47 -61.87
C ASP A 496 16.99 70.05 -62.47
N PRO A 497 16.76 69.93 -63.80
CA PRO A 497 16.59 68.65 -64.47
C PRO A 497 17.81 67.73 -64.34
N ALA A 498 19.01 68.28 -64.20
CA ALA A 498 20.23 67.50 -64.03
C ALA A 498 20.25 66.79 -62.67
N THR A 499 19.89 67.51 -61.61
CA THR A 499 19.73 66.94 -60.25
C THR A 499 18.67 65.82 -60.22
N ILE A 500 17.57 65.96 -60.96
CA ILE A 500 16.55 64.90 -61.07
C ILE A 500 17.11 63.65 -61.77
N GLN A 501 17.92 63.83 -62.81
CA GLN A 501 18.53 62.72 -63.54
C GLN A 501 19.56 61.99 -62.68
N GLN A 502 20.33 62.72 -61.87
CA GLN A 502 21.26 62.17 -60.88
C GLN A 502 20.54 61.30 -59.84
N LEU A 503 19.42 61.77 -59.29
CA LEU A 503 18.58 60.95 -58.40
C LEU A 503 18.05 59.69 -59.09
N ARG A 504 17.52 59.81 -60.31
CA ARG A 504 16.99 58.67 -61.07
C ARG A 504 18.08 57.64 -61.37
N HIS A 505 19.30 58.08 -61.63
CA HIS A 505 20.44 57.21 -61.89
C HIS A 505 20.89 56.50 -60.62
N ALA A 506 21.00 57.23 -59.49
CA ALA A 506 21.35 56.63 -58.20
C ALA A 506 20.34 55.54 -57.80
N VAL A 507 19.04 55.85 -57.92
CA VAL A 507 17.96 54.88 -57.64
C VAL A 507 18.04 53.65 -58.55
N ARG A 508 18.24 53.84 -59.86
CA ARG A 508 18.35 52.72 -60.82
C ARG A 508 19.56 51.84 -60.59
N ASN A 509 20.66 52.42 -60.10
CA ASN A 509 21.93 51.74 -59.92
C ASN A 509 22.23 51.37 -58.48
N SER A 510 21.22 51.41 -57.60
CA SER A 510 21.40 50.96 -56.22
C SER A 510 22.41 51.80 -55.43
N LEU A 511 22.57 53.08 -55.73
CA LEU A 511 23.60 53.92 -55.11
C LEU A 511 23.00 54.87 -54.07
N GLU A 512 23.78 55.14 -53.02
CA GLU A 512 23.50 56.27 -52.14
C GLU A 512 23.70 57.57 -52.90
N CYS A 513 22.83 58.55 -52.66
CA CYS A 513 22.90 59.84 -53.33
C CYS A 513 22.36 60.93 -52.42
N GLN A 514 23.22 61.92 -52.16
CA GLN A 514 22.84 63.17 -51.52
C GLN A 514 22.76 64.25 -52.60
N VAL A 515 21.62 64.91 -52.69
CA VAL A 515 21.43 66.05 -53.59
C VAL A 515 20.77 67.19 -52.86
N VAL A 516 21.01 68.39 -53.36
CA VAL A 516 20.27 69.57 -52.96
C VAL A 516 19.35 69.92 -54.11
N ILE A 517 18.07 69.62 -53.93
CA ILE A 517 17.06 69.75 -54.97
C ILE A 517 16.02 70.79 -54.57
N LYS A 518 15.62 71.64 -55.51
CA LYS A 518 14.56 72.62 -55.28
C LYS A 518 13.20 71.95 -55.47
N ASN A 519 12.50 71.68 -54.37
CA ASN A 519 11.20 71.02 -54.36
C ASN A 519 10.07 72.03 -54.09
N TYR A 520 8.83 71.60 -54.29
CA TYR A 520 7.62 72.38 -54.12
C TYR A 520 6.67 71.70 -53.14
N ARG A 521 6.07 72.50 -52.25
CA ARG A 521 5.03 72.02 -51.31
C ARG A 521 3.67 71.89 -52.01
N LYS A 522 2.66 71.31 -51.35
CA LYS A 522 1.28 71.17 -51.89
C LYS A 522 0.66 72.51 -52.34
N ASP A 523 1.03 73.62 -51.71
CA ASP A 523 0.60 74.99 -52.05
C ASP A 523 1.41 75.65 -53.19
N LYS A 524 2.39 74.93 -53.76
CA LYS A 524 3.33 75.36 -54.82
C LYS A 524 4.43 76.34 -54.39
N THR A 525 4.73 76.48 -53.09
CA THR A 525 5.90 77.25 -52.63
C THR A 525 7.22 76.47 -52.81
N PRO A 526 8.32 77.08 -53.31
CA PRO A 526 9.60 76.39 -53.49
C PRO A 526 10.47 76.37 -52.22
N TYR A 527 11.21 75.29 -52.00
CA TYR A 527 12.20 75.16 -50.92
C TYR A 527 13.41 74.31 -51.34
N TRP A 528 14.59 74.57 -50.77
CA TRP A 528 15.78 73.73 -51.00
C TRP A 528 15.76 72.52 -50.07
N SER A 529 15.55 71.35 -50.64
CA SER A 529 15.61 70.07 -49.93
C SER A 529 17.00 69.46 -50.09
N GLU A 530 17.72 69.33 -48.98
CA GLU A 530 18.84 68.39 -48.90
C GLU A 530 18.23 67.01 -48.74
N LEU A 531 18.20 66.28 -49.84
CA LEU A 531 17.67 64.93 -49.91
C LEU A 531 18.86 63.96 -49.92
N THR A 532 18.94 63.12 -48.90
CA THR A 532 19.82 61.96 -48.89
C THR A 532 18.97 60.72 -49.12
N ILE A 533 19.25 59.97 -50.18
CA ILE A 533 18.67 58.64 -50.42
C ILE A 533 19.74 57.59 -50.20
N SER A 534 19.52 56.68 -49.25
CA SER A 534 20.46 55.61 -48.93
C SER A 534 19.79 54.26 -49.20
N PRO A 535 20.40 53.38 -50.01
CA PRO A 535 19.89 52.04 -50.24
C PRO A 535 20.09 51.18 -48.99
N VAL A 536 19.00 50.66 -48.44
CA VAL A 536 19.03 49.62 -47.40
C VAL A 536 19.20 48.29 -48.11
N ARG A 537 20.29 47.60 -47.77
CA ARG A 537 20.63 46.31 -48.35
C ARG A 537 20.36 45.19 -47.35
N ASP A 538 19.94 44.05 -47.86
CA ASP A 538 19.94 42.82 -47.09
C ASP A 538 21.38 42.28 -46.90
N SER A 539 21.51 41.17 -46.18
CA SER A 539 22.79 40.46 -45.95
C SER A 539 23.47 39.95 -47.23
N PHE A 540 22.78 39.98 -48.37
CA PHE A 540 23.30 39.59 -49.70
C PHE A 540 23.66 40.83 -50.55
N GLY A 541 23.57 42.03 -49.98
CA GLY A 541 23.91 43.27 -50.65
C GLY A 541 22.86 43.75 -51.65
N GLN A 542 21.72 43.07 -51.79
CA GLN A 542 20.65 43.51 -52.68
C GLN A 542 19.85 44.63 -52.01
N VAL A 543 19.53 45.68 -52.76
CA VAL A 543 18.77 46.81 -52.22
C VAL A 543 17.31 46.39 -52.05
N ILE A 544 16.88 46.30 -50.79
CA ILE A 544 15.51 45.94 -50.42
C ILE A 544 14.62 47.16 -50.30
N ASN A 545 15.18 48.31 -49.89
CA ASN A 545 14.47 49.58 -49.73
C ASN A 545 15.41 50.75 -49.96
N TYR A 546 14.86 51.94 -50.17
CA TYR A 546 15.59 53.19 -50.00
C TYR A 546 15.04 53.97 -48.82
N ILE A 547 15.93 54.53 -48.01
CA ILE A 547 15.57 55.54 -47.01
C ILE A 547 15.90 56.91 -47.59
N GLY A 548 14.90 57.75 -47.79
CA GLY A 548 15.04 59.16 -48.11
C GLY A 548 14.89 60.00 -46.85
N VAL A 549 15.92 60.76 -46.49
CA VAL A 549 15.84 61.80 -45.44
C VAL A 549 15.90 63.16 -46.13
N GLN A 550 14.88 63.98 -45.91
CA GLN A 550 14.74 65.31 -46.48
C GLN A 550 14.80 66.37 -45.38
N THR A 551 15.69 67.34 -45.59
CA THR A 551 15.86 68.50 -44.71
C THR A 551 15.69 69.78 -45.52
N ASP A 552 14.92 70.73 -45.01
CA ASP A 552 14.84 72.07 -45.63
C ASP A 552 16.11 72.87 -45.28
N ILE A 553 17.04 72.98 -46.24
CA ILE A 553 18.36 73.63 -46.06
C ILE A 553 18.45 75.00 -46.72
N THR A 554 17.32 75.63 -46.99
CA THR A 554 17.25 76.96 -47.63
C THR A 554 18.16 77.99 -46.94
N ARG A 555 18.36 77.89 -45.61
CA ARG A 555 19.28 78.75 -44.84
C ARG A 555 20.77 78.40 -44.96
N ARG A 556 21.15 77.15 -45.25
CA ARG A 556 22.55 76.66 -45.27
C ARG A 556 23.26 76.91 -46.60
N LYS A 557 22.56 76.84 -47.73
CA LYS A 557 23.15 77.09 -49.08
C LYS A 557 23.70 78.51 -49.26
N GLN A 558 23.28 79.45 -48.42
CA GLN A 558 23.81 80.82 -48.40
C GLN A 558 25.26 80.91 -47.86
N ALA A 559 25.83 79.83 -47.29
CA ALA A 559 27.14 79.85 -46.63
C ALA A 559 28.27 79.04 -47.33
N GLU A 560 27.99 78.33 -48.44
CA GLU A 560 28.87 77.25 -48.98
C GLU A 560 29.76 77.65 -50.19
N GLU A 561 29.70 78.89 -50.68
CA GLU A 561 30.52 79.36 -51.83
C GLU A 561 32.02 79.55 -51.50
N GLU A 562 32.41 79.49 -50.23
CA GLU A 562 33.77 79.88 -49.79
C GLU A 562 34.87 78.81 -49.97
N LEU A 563 34.60 77.53 -50.30
CA LEU A 563 35.58 76.42 -50.07
C LEU A 563 36.18 75.69 -51.31
N LYS A 564 35.78 75.96 -52.56
CA LYS A 564 35.98 75.01 -53.69
C LYS A 564 37.38 74.90 -54.37
N LEU A 565 38.47 75.45 -53.81
CA LEU A 565 39.75 75.61 -54.52
C LEU A 565 40.76 74.42 -54.48
N SER A 566 40.49 73.26 -53.86
CA SER A 566 41.55 72.33 -53.40
C SER A 566 41.76 70.94 -54.10
N GLN A 567 40.99 70.46 -55.10
CA GLN A 567 40.75 69.00 -55.26
C GLN A 567 41.28 68.20 -56.50
N GLN A 568 42.21 68.66 -57.35
CA GLN A 568 42.44 68.02 -58.67
C GLN A 568 43.56 66.94 -58.81
N ALA A 569 44.27 66.51 -57.76
CA ALA A 569 45.45 65.63 -57.91
C ALA A 569 45.22 64.09 -57.82
N LEU A 570 44.02 63.58 -57.49
CA LEU A 570 43.82 62.19 -57.00
C LEU A 570 43.47 61.12 -58.08
N GLN A 571 43.13 61.49 -59.32
CA GLN A 571 42.36 60.60 -60.23
C GLN A 571 43.11 59.43 -60.87
N SER A 572 44.44 59.43 -60.97
CA SER A 572 45.14 58.48 -61.86
C SER A 572 45.45 57.10 -61.25
N GLN A 573 45.49 56.94 -59.92
CA GLN A 573 45.90 55.69 -59.28
C GLN A 573 44.74 54.66 -59.14
N LEU A 574 43.49 55.06 -59.34
CA LEU A 574 42.30 54.23 -59.05
C LEU A 574 41.99 53.17 -60.13
N LEU A 575 42.53 53.30 -61.34
CA LEU A 575 42.06 52.54 -62.52
C LEU A 575 42.51 51.07 -62.53
N GLU A 576 43.67 50.75 -61.96
CA GLU A 576 44.28 49.40 -62.01
C GLU A 576 43.65 48.43 -61.01
N LEU A 577 43.30 48.91 -59.81
CA LEU A 577 42.58 48.16 -58.78
C LEU A 577 41.22 47.63 -59.28
N LEU A 578 40.54 48.36 -60.17
CA LEU A 578 39.21 48.00 -60.68
C LEU A 578 39.19 46.72 -61.53
N ILE A 579 40.30 46.33 -62.14
CA ILE A 579 40.38 45.13 -63.00
C ILE A 579 40.39 43.86 -62.15
N ASN A 580 41.17 43.82 -61.07
CA ASN A 580 41.26 42.65 -60.19
C ASN A 580 39.96 42.45 -59.38
N VAL A 581 39.32 43.54 -58.97
CA VAL A 581 37.98 43.50 -58.34
C VAL A 581 36.93 42.90 -59.28
N LYS A 582 37.03 43.17 -60.59
CA LYS A 582 36.10 42.65 -61.60
C LYS A 582 36.21 41.14 -61.76
N GLU A 583 37.42 40.57 -61.81
CA GLU A 583 37.57 39.12 -61.95
C GLU A 583 37.17 38.38 -60.66
N ALA A 584 37.48 38.93 -59.48
CA ALA A 584 36.98 38.41 -58.21
C ALA A 584 35.44 38.43 -58.11
N SER A 585 34.79 39.48 -58.63
CA SER A 585 33.33 39.59 -58.63
C SER A 585 32.62 38.55 -59.50
N LYS A 586 33.34 37.91 -60.44
CA LYS A 586 32.81 36.82 -61.29
C LYS A 586 32.95 35.43 -60.64
N GLY A 587 33.44 35.37 -59.40
CA GLY A 587 33.63 34.12 -58.66
C GLY A 587 35.01 33.48 -58.82
N ASP A 588 35.94 34.14 -59.51
CA ASP A 588 37.34 33.69 -59.55
C ASP A 588 38.10 34.21 -58.33
N LEU A 589 38.15 33.42 -57.26
CA LEU A 589 38.84 33.81 -56.03
C LEU A 589 40.34 33.50 -56.07
N THR A 590 40.89 33.15 -57.25
CA THR A 590 42.33 32.89 -57.45
C THR A 590 43.13 34.17 -57.79
N VAL A 591 42.44 35.29 -58.06
CA VAL A 591 43.05 36.57 -58.48
C VAL A 591 43.67 37.38 -57.34
N GLY A 592 44.70 38.18 -57.65
CA GLY A 592 45.39 39.05 -56.68
C GLY A 592 45.91 40.35 -57.32
N ALA A 593 46.03 41.41 -56.51
CA ALA A 593 46.58 42.71 -56.94
C ALA A 593 48.05 42.85 -56.49
N GLU A 594 48.98 42.94 -57.45
CA GLU A 594 50.43 43.09 -57.21
C GLU A 594 50.98 44.42 -57.77
N ASN A 595 51.96 45.03 -57.09
CA ASN A 595 52.75 46.23 -57.49
C ASN A 595 52.07 47.62 -57.48
N LEU A 596 51.33 48.01 -56.43
CA LEU A 596 50.81 49.39 -56.25
C LEU A 596 51.46 50.11 -55.05
N ALA A 597 51.90 51.37 -55.22
CA ALA A 597 52.56 52.17 -54.17
C ALA A 597 51.77 53.45 -53.80
N GLY A 598 51.90 53.92 -52.56
CA GLY A 598 51.17 55.07 -52.02
C GLY A 598 49.83 54.69 -51.37
N GLU A 599 48.90 55.65 -51.23
CA GLU A 599 47.58 55.43 -50.58
C GLU A 599 46.75 54.33 -51.26
N VAL A 600 46.97 54.06 -52.56
CA VAL A 600 46.29 52.99 -53.31
C VAL A 600 46.88 51.60 -53.07
N GLY A 601 48.16 51.48 -52.68
CA GLY A 601 48.77 50.20 -52.30
C GLY A 601 48.12 49.59 -51.05
N VAL A 602 47.74 50.44 -50.09
CA VAL A 602 46.99 50.03 -48.89
C VAL A 602 45.65 49.40 -49.27
N VAL A 603 44.99 49.90 -50.31
CA VAL A 603 43.70 49.36 -50.78
C VAL A 603 43.88 47.99 -51.48
N ALA A 604 45.00 47.77 -52.16
CA ALA A 604 45.34 46.48 -52.78
C ALA A 604 45.60 45.38 -51.73
N ASP A 605 46.29 45.69 -50.62
CA ASP A 605 46.52 44.74 -49.52
C ASP A 605 45.21 44.34 -48.82
N VAL A 606 44.31 45.31 -48.62
CA VAL A 606 42.96 45.06 -48.09
C VAL A 606 42.17 44.16 -49.04
N PHE A 607 42.25 44.40 -50.35
CA PHE A 607 41.60 43.56 -51.36
C PHE A 607 42.11 42.11 -51.31
N ASN A 608 43.42 41.88 -51.30
CA ASN A 608 44.00 40.53 -51.22
C ASN A 608 43.57 39.80 -49.94
N THR A 609 43.51 40.51 -48.81
CA THR A 609 43.03 39.96 -47.53
C THR A 609 41.55 39.55 -47.61
N ILE A 610 40.71 40.36 -48.28
CA ILE A 610 39.30 40.04 -48.51
C ILE A 610 39.16 38.78 -49.37
N ILE A 611 39.91 38.66 -50.47
CA ILE A 611 39.86 37.48 -51.34
C ILE A 611 40.31 36.21 -50.61
N HIS A 612 41.38 36.30 -49.80
CA HIS A 612 41.82 35.17 -48.97
C HIS A 612 40.73 34.72 -47.99
N ASN A 613 40.10 35.67 -47.28
CA ASN A 613 39.02 35.37 -46.33
C ASN A 613 37.78 34.80 -47.04
N LEU A 614 37.40 35.34 -48.21
CA LEU A 614 36.30 34.82 -49.01
C LEU A 614 36.58 33.39 -49.48
N ARG A 615 37.81 33.08 -49.88
CA ARG A 615 38.23 31.73 -50.28
C ARG A 615 38.10 30.74 -49.12
N GLN A 616 38.55 31.12 -47.92
CA GLN A 616 38.39 30.32 -46.70
C GLN A 616 36.91 30.07 -46.39
N ILE A 617 36.08 31.11 -46.46
CA ILE A 617 34.63 31.01 -46.22
C ILE A 617 33.98 30.06 -47.25
N VAL A 618 34.25 30.23 -48.55
CA VAL A 618 33.70 29.37 -49.60
C VAL A 618 34.08 27.90 -49.38
N ASN A 619 35.34 27.61 -49.05
CA ASN A 619 35.78 26.24 -48.75
C ASN A 619 35.10 25.67 -47.50
N GLN A 620 34.94 26.48 -46.45
CA GLN A 620 34.26 26.07 -45.23
C GLN A 620 32.77 25.80 -45.49
N VAL A 621 32.12 26.60 -46.34
CA VAL A 621 30.74 26.36 -46.76
C VAL A 621 30.64 25.08 -47.61
N LYS A 622 31.57 24.81 -48.54
CA LYS A 622 31.58 23.52 -49.30
C LYS A 622 31.65 22.30 -48.38
N LEU A 623 32.56 22.33 -47.40
CA LEU A 623 32.71 21.25 -46.42
C LEU A 623 31.46 21.09 -45.55
N ALA A 624 30.88 22.20 -45.07
CA ALA A 624 29.66 22.19 -44.26
C ALA A 624 28.46 21.64 -45.05
N THR A 625 28.27 22.08 -46.30
CA THR A 625 27.21 21.59 -47.19
C THR A 625 27.33 20.08 -47.44
N TYR A 626 28.54 19.57 -47.69
CA TYR A 626 28.79 18.15 -47.85
C TYR A 626 28.43 17.33 -46.59
N GLN A 627 28.86 17.80 -45.41
CA GLN A 627 28.55 17.16 -44.13
C GLN A 627 27.05 17.17 -43.81
N VAL A 628 26.36 18.28 -44.11
CA VAL A 628 24.90 18.38 -43.94
C VAL A 628 24.19 17.39 -44.86
N ASN A 629 24.58 17.29 -46.14
CA ASN A 629 23.96 16.37 -47.10
C ASN A 629 24.13 14.89 -46.69
N LEU A 630 25.32 14.50 -46.21
CA LEU A 630 25.57 13.18 -45.62
C LEU A 630 24.63 12.91 -44.42
N SER A 631 24.57 13.84 -43.48
CA SER A 631 23.76 13.70 -42.26
C SER A 631 22.25 13.63 -42.57
N LEU A 632 21.78 14.38 -43.56
CA LEU A 632 20.39 14.36 -44.00
C LEU A 632 19.99 12.99 -44.59
N ASN A 633 20.86 12.37 -45.39
CA ASN A 633 20.61 11.05 -45.97
C ASN A 633 20.54 9.96 -44.88
N GLU A 634 21.45 9.96 -43.92
CA GLU A 634 21.42 9.02 -42.79
C GLU A 634 20.15 9.17 -41.95
N ASN A 635 19.79 10.42 -41.59
CA ASN A 635 18.59 10.69 -40.79
C ASN A 635 17.29 10.35 -41.53
N SER A 636 17.23 10.54 -42.84
CA SER A 636 16.06 10.24 -43.66
C SER A 636 15.71 8.74 -43.62
N GLY A 637 16.72 7.87 -43.72
CA GLY A 637 16.53 6.42 -43.62
C GLY A 637 16.05 5.98 -42.24
N VAL A 638 16.62 6.54 -41.17
CA VAL A 638 16.24 6.22 -39.79
C VAL A 638 14.81 6.66 -39.47
N ILE A 639 14.42 7.86 -39.92
CA ILE A 639 13.06 8.39 -39.68
C ILE A 639 12.00 7.59 -40.46
N GLN A 640 12.30 7.16 -41.69
CA GLN A 640 11.40 6.29 -42.45
C GLN A 640 11.24 4.93 -41.76
N GLN A 641 12.33 4.36 -41.25
CA GLN A 641 12.27 3.11 -40.48
C GLN A 641 11.44 3.27 -39.20
N LEU A 642 11.60 4.38 -38.48
CA LEU A 642 10.81 4.69 -37.29
C LEU A 642 9.31 4.82 -37.60
N ALA A 643 8.95 5.45 -38.72
CA ALA A 643 7.56 5.56 -39.16
C ALA A 643 6.92 4.18 -39.42
N ASN A 644 7.65 3.30 -40.14
CA ASN A 644 7.19 1.94 -40.40
C ASN A 644 7.08 1.10 -39.11
N GLN A 645 8.06 1.20 -38.21
CA GLN A 645 8.01 0.51 -36.92
C GLN A 645 6.82 0.96 -36.07
N ALA A 646 6.51 2.26 -36.06
CA ALA A 646 5.35 2.79 -35.36
C ALA A 646 4.02 2.29 -35.95
N LEU A 647 3.93 2.14 -37.28
CA LEU A 647 2.77 1.53 -37.95
C LEU A 647 2.59 0.06 -37.57
N THR A 648 3.66 -0.75 -37.66
CA THR A 648 3.62 -2.16 -37.25
C THR A 648 3.27 -2.30 -35.76
N GLN A 649 3.79 -1.41 -34.91
CA GLN A 649 3.44 -1.39 -33.50
C GLN A 649 1.95 -1.09 -33.28
N ALA A 650 1.34 -0.19 -34.05
CA ALA A 650 -0.10 0.08 -33.98
C ALA A 650 -0.94 -1.14 -34.39
N GLU A 651 -0.52 -1.90 -35.40
CA GLU A 651 -1.18 -3.15 -35.82
C GLU A 651 -1.13 -4.23 -34.72
N GLU A 652 0.03 -4.45 -34.12
CA GLU A 652 0.21 -5.38 -32.99
C GLU A 652 -0.65 -5.01 -31.77
N ILE A 653 -0.81 -3.71 -31.49
CA ILE A 653 -1.67 -3.22 -30.41
C ILE A 653 -3.14 -3.50 -30.72
N ASN A 654 -3.57 -3.32 -31.97
CA ASN A 654 -4.94 -3.65 -32.38
C ASN A 654 -5.24 -5.15 -32.24
N TYR A 655 -4.28 -6.01 -32.62
CA TYR A 655 -4.40 -7.44 -32.37
C TYR A 655 -4.52 -7.77 -30.87
N THR A 656 -3.69 -7.13 -30.04
CA THR A 656 -3.76 -7.27 -28.58
C THR A 656 -5.11 -6.83 -28.01
N LEU A 657 -5.70 -5.75 -28.53
CA LEU A 657 -7.04 -5.27 -28.17
C LEU A 657 -8.13 -6.31 -28.48
N GLU A 658 -8.01 -7.01 -29.61
CA GLU A 658 -8.93 -8.10 -29.96
C GLU A 658 -8.84 -9.27 -28.96
N GLU A 659 -7.63 -9.65 -28.56
CA GLU A 659 -7.42 -10.70 -27.55
C GLU A 659 -7.96 -10.30 -26.16
N VAL A 660 -7.79 -9.03 -25.77
CA VAL A 660 -8.39 -8.50 -24.52
C VAL A 660 -9.92 -8.54 -24.57
N ASN A 661 -10.54 -8.29 -25.72
CA ASN A 661 -11.98 -8.45 -25.90
C ASN A 661 -12.42 -9.91 -25.75
N LYS A 662 -11.65 -10.87 -26.28
CA LYS A 662 -11.92 -12.31 -26.06
C LYS A 662 -11.82 -12.68 -24.59
N ILE A 663 -10.82 -12.15 -23.86
CA ILE A 663 -10.69 -12.33 -22.41
C ILE A 663 -11.93 -11.81 -21.67
N ASN A 664 -12.47 -10.64 -22.05
CA ASN A 664 -13.70 -10.13 -21.43
C ASN A 664 -14.90 -11.05 -21.62
N LEU A 665 -15.05 -11.66 -22.81
CA LEU A 665 -16.10 -12.64 -23.06
C LEU A 665 -15.93 -13.87 -22.14
N PHE A 666 -14.71 -14.38 -22.00
CA PHE A 666 -14.43 -15.50 -21.08
C PHE A 666 -14.73 -15.15 -19.62
N ILE A 667 -14.37 -13.94 -19.17
CA ILE A 667 -14.66 -13.49 -17.80
C ILE A 667 -16.17 -13.50 -17.53
N GLN A 668 -16.99 -13.08 -18.51
CA GLN A 668 -18.45 -13.14 -18.40
C GLN A 668 -18.95 -14.59 -18.31
N THR A 669 -18.45 -15.49 -19.16
CA THR A 669 -18.82 -16.91 -19.11
C THR A 669 -18.49 -17.52 -17.74
N VAL A 670 -17.30 -17.27 -17.19
CA VAL A 670 -16.91 -17.78 -15.87
C VAL A 670 -17.78 -17.19 -14.76
N ALA A 671 -18.19 -15.93 -14.88
CA ALA A 671 -19.10 -15.30 -13.92
C ALA A 671 -20.50 -15.93 -13.95
N ASP A 672 -21.00 -16.26 -15.15
CA ASP A 672 -22.28 -16.95 -15.32
C ASP A 672 -22.23 -18.39 -14.79
N ASP A 673 -21.14 -19.12 -15.07
CA ASP A 673 -20.92 -20.48 -14.54
C ASP A 673 -20.87 -20.48 -13.00
N ALA A 674 -20.18 -19.50 -12.39
CA ALA A 674 -20.13 -19.34 -10.94
C ALA A 674 -21.53 -19.07 -10.35
N ARG A 675 -22.34 -18.26 -11.05
CA ARG A 675 -23.73 -18.00 -10.64
C ARG A 675 -24.59 -19.26 -10.69
N GLN A 676 -24.48 -20.06 -11.76
CA GLN A 676 -25.18 -21.33 -11.86
C GLN A 676 -24.73 -22.32 -10.78
N LEU A 677 -23.43 -22.38 -10.47
CA LEU A 677 -22.88 -23.20 -9.39
C LEU A 677 -23.49 -22.84 -8.03
N SER A 678 -23.60 -21.56 -7.70
CA SER A 678 -24.24 -21.09 -6.47
C SER A 678 -25.73 -21.48 -6.41
N GLU A 679 -26.45 -21.39 -7.53
CA GLU A 679 -27.86 -21.82 -7.59
C GLU A 679 -28.01 -23.33 -7.36
N ILE A 680 -27.15 -24.15 -7.98
CA ILE A 680 -27.12 -25.61 -7.80
C ILE A 680 -26.77 -25.97 -6.36
N ALA A 681 -25.77 -25.31 -5.77
CA ALA A 681 -25.34 -25.53 -4.39
C ALA A 681 -26.46 -25.20 -3.39
N ASN A 682 -27.14 -24.06 -3.55
CA ASN A 682 -28.28 -23.69 -2.72
C ASN A 682 -29.43 -24.69 -2.82
N LYS A 683 -29.80 -25.10 -4.05
CA LYS A 683 -30.85 -26.11 -4.26
C LYS A 683 -30.49 -27.48 -3.64
N THR A 684 -29.21 -27.85 -3.70
CA THR A 684 -28.70 -29.09 -3.08
C THR A 684 -28.74 -29.00 -1.56
N SER A 685 -28.38 -27.85 -1.00
CA SER A 685 -28.47 -27.55 0.43
C SER A 685 -29.91 -27.65 0.94
N ASP A 686 -30.87 -27.02 0.26
CA ASP A 686 -32.29 -27.10 0.61
C ASP A 686 -32.82 -28.54 0.56
N THR A 687 -32.43 -29.29 -0.49
CA THR A 687 -32.82 -30.70 -0.63
C THR A 687 -32.23 -31.56 0.49
N ALA A 688 -30.98 -31.33 0.86
CA ALA A 688 -30.34 -32.05 1.96
C ALA A 688 -30.96 -31.69 3.32
N ALA A 689 -31.26 -30.42 3.56
CA ALA A 689 -31.91 -29.95 4.79
C ALA A 689 -33.33 -30.52 4.95
N THR A 690 -34.14 -30.51 3.90
CA THR A 690 -35.48 -31.12 3.90
C THR A 690 -35.42 -32.65 4.10
N THR A 691 -34.46 -33.32 3.47
CA THR A 691 -34.23 -34.76 3.68
C THR A 691 -33.78 -35.06 5.11
N GLN A 692 -32.93 -34.22 5.69
CA GLN A 692 -32.47 -34.36 7.07
C GLN A 692 -33.63 -34.21 8.07
N ALA A 693 -34.54 -33.26 7.83
CA ALA A 693 -35.77 -33.13 8.64
C ALA A 693 -36.68 -34.37 8.54
N ALA A 694 -36.82 -34.96 7.36
CA ALA A 694 -37.57 -36.21 7.19
C ALA A 694 -36.92 -37.40 7.93
N ILE A 695 -35.59 -37.48 7.95
CA ILE A 695 -34.85 -38.48 8.72
C ILE A 695 -35.03 -38.27 10.22
N ASP A 696 -35.01 -37.03 10.71
CA ASP A 696 -35.23 -36.73 12.13
C ASP A 696 -36.61 -37.20 12.60
N ASN A 697 -37.66 -36.96 11.81
CA ASN A 697 -39.00 -37.49 12.06
C ASN A 697 -39.04 -39.03 12.05
N THR A 698 -38.22 -39.67 11.21
CA THR A 698 -38.12 -41.13 11.13
C THR A 698 -37.43 -41.71 12.37
N VAL A 699 -36.35 -41.08 12.85
CA VAL A 699 -35.65 -41.45 14.09
C VAL A 699 -36.58 -41.32 15.30
N GLU A 700 -37.36 -40.24 15.38
CA GLU A 700 -38.37 -40.06 16.43
C GLU A 700 -39.46 -41.14 16.37
N SER A 701 -39.95 -41.45 15.17
CA SER A 701 -40.95 -42.52 14.97
C SER A 701 -40.42 -43.89 15.42
N ILE A 702 -39.15 -44.20 15.14
CA ILE A 702 -38.52 -45.45 15.61
C ILE A 702 -38.44 -45.48 17.13
N PHE A 703 -38.08 -44.36 17.77
CA PHE A 703 -38.03 -44.28 19.23
C PHE A 703 -39.42 -44.51 19.86
N ASN A 704 -40.46 -43.88 19.31
CA ASN A 704 -41.84 -44.08 19.76
C ASN A 704 -42.32 -45.53 19.55
N LEU A 705 -41.93 -46.15 18.43
CA LEU A 705 -42.23 -47.56 18.16
C LEU A 705 -41.52 -48.48 19.17
N GLN A 706 -40.26 -48.22 19.51
CA GLN A 706 -39.53 -48.97 20.53
C GLN A 706 -40.21 -48.89 21.91
N GLN A 707 -40.64 -47.71 22.35
CA GLN A 707 -41.38 -47.56 23.61
C GLN A 707 -42.68 -48.37 23.60
N THR A 708 -43.44 -48.28 22.51
CA THR A 708 -44.69 -49.04 22.34
C THR A 708 -44.46 -50.55 22.39
N VAL A 709 -43.38 -51.04 21.77
CA VAL A 709 -43.00 -52.47 21.79
C VAL A 709 -42.61 -52.91 23.20
N ILE A 710 -41.80 -52.13 23.92
CA ILE A 710 -41.41 -52.42 25.31
C ILE A 710 -42.63 -52.53 26.22
N GLU A 711 -43.60 -51.63 26.10
CA GLU A 711 -44.86 -51.69 26.85
C GLU A 711 -45.67 -52.95 26.55
N LYS A 712 -45.76 -53.34 25.26
CA LYS A 712 -46.45 -54.56 24.83
C LYS A 712 -45.75 -55.82 25.36
N VAL A 713 -44.42 -55.88 25.31
CA VAL A 713 -43.63 -56.99 25.88
C VAL A 713 -43.88 -57.12 27.38
N ASN A 714 -43.88 -56.01 28.12
CA ASN A 714 -44.17 -56.02 29.55
C ASN A 714 -45.61 -56.50 29.87
N LYS A 715 -46.59 -56.19 29.01
CA LYS A 715 -47.95 -56.75 29.12
C LYS A 715 -47.97 -58.27 28.90
N VAL A 716 -47.29 -58.78 27.88
CA VAL A 716 -47.20 -60.22 27.59
C VAL A 716 -46.47 -60.96 28.72
N LYS A 717 -45.39 -60.39 29.26
CA LYS A 717 -44.67 -60.96 30.41
C LYS A 717 -45.57 -61.09 31.65
N ARG A 718 -46.39 -60.08 31.94
CA ARG A 718 -47.38 -60.15 33.04
C ARG A 718 -48.47 -61.20 32.81
N LEU A 719 -48.84 -61.48 31.56
CA LEU A 719 -49.75 -62.60 31.24
C LEU A 719 -49.09 -63.94 31.56
N GLY A 720 -47.82 -64.13 31.20
CA GLY A 720 -47.04 -65.32 31.59
C GLY A 720 -46.95 -65.51 33.11
N GLU A 721 -46.61 -64.45 33.85
CA GLU A 721 -46.57 -64.47 35.33
C GLU A 721 -47.94 -64.77 35.96
N SER A 722 -49.02 -64.30 35.34
CA SER A 722 -50.39 -64.59 35.79
C SER A 722 -50.78 -66.04 35.51
N SER A 723 -50.41 -66.58 34.34
CA SER A 723 -50.58 -68.01 34.00
C SER A 723 -49.88 -68.90 35.02
N GLN A 724 -48.64 -68.56 35.39
CA GLN A 724 -47.87 -69.29 36.40
C GLN A 724 -48.53 -69.28 37.79
N LYS A 725 -49.10 -68.14 38.21
CA LYS A 725 -49.85 -68.04 39.48
C LYS A 725 -51.12 -68.89 39.45
N ILE A 726 -51.84 -68.89 38.32
CA ILE A 726 -53.03 -69.75 38.15
C ILE A 726 -52.62 -71.23 38.17
N ALA A 727 -51.51 -71.60 37.53
CA ALA A 727 -51.01 -72.97 37.53
C ALA A 727 -50.70 -73.47 38.95
N PHE A 728 -50.11 -72.61 39.79
CA PHE A 728 -49.90 -72.91 41.21
C PHE A 728 -51.21 -73.14 41.98
N ILE A 729 -52.23 -72.29 41.76
CA ILE A 729 -53.55 -72.45 42.39
C ILE A 729 -54.23 -73.74 41.91
N VAL A 730 -54.19 -74.02 40.61
CA VAL A 730 -54.78 -75.23 40.01
C VAL A 730 -54.10 -76.49 40.57
N SER A 731 -52.77 -76.48 40.75
CA SER A 731 -52.04 -77.56 41.42
C SER A 731 -52.50 -77.76 42.86
N LEU A 732 -52.78 -76.70 43.60
CA LEU A 732 -53.30 -76.79 44.96
C LEU A 732 -54.73 -77.36 44.99
N ILE A 733 -55.60 -76.94 44.06
CA ILE A 733 -56.96 -77.48 43.92
C ILE A 733 -56.91 -78.97 43.58
N LYS A 734 -56.01 -79.39 42.69
CA LYS A 734 -55.78 -80.81 42.38
C LYS A 734 -55.38 -81.60 43.62
N GLN A 735 -54.50 -81.04 44.46
CA GLN A 735 -54.09 -81.67 45.72
C GLN A 735 -55.25 -81.78 46.72
N ILE A 736 -56.08 -80.74 46.84
CA ILE A 736 -57.31 -80.76 47.66
C ILE A 736 -58.29 -81.79 47.12
N ALA A 737 -58.50 -81.86 45.80
CA ALA A 737 -59.37 -82.83 45.16
C ALA A 737 -58.88 -84.26 45.42
N LEU A 738 -57.57 -84.52 45.32
CA LEU A 738 -56.98 -85.82 45.63
C LEU A 738 -57.19 -86.21 47.11
N GLN A 739 -56.97 -85.26 48.04
CA GLN A 739 -57.22 -85.48 49.47
C GLN A 739 -58.70 -85.70 49.79
N THR A 740 -59.59 -84.94 49.15
CA THR A 740 -61.04 -85.06 49.31
C THR A 740 -61.52 -86.42 48.80
N ASN A 741 -60.97 -86.90 47.68
CA ASN A 741 -61.24 -88.24 47.16
C ASN A 741 -60.77 -89.33 48.14
N LEU A 742 -59.58 -89.19 48.74
CA LEU A 742 -59.08 -90.14 49.75
C LEU A 742 -59.91 -90.12 51.05
N LEU A 743 -60.32 -88.93 51.52
CA LEU A 743 -61.21 -88.78 52.68
C LEU A 743 -62.58 -89.39 52.43
N ALA A 744 -63.13 -89.20 51.21
CA ALA A 744 -64.36 -89.84 50.77
C ALA A 744 -64.24 -91.36 50.75
N ILE A 745 -63.13 -91.91 50.23
CA ILE A 745 -62.84 -93.35 50.26
C ILE A 745 -62.74 -93.85 51.71
N ASN A 746 -62.02 -93.16 52.58
CA ASN A 746 -61.89 -93.53 53.99
C ASN A 746 -63.24 -93.51 54.72
N ALA A 747 -64.06 -92.47 54.50
CA ALA A 747 -65.41 -92.40 55.06
C ALA A 747 -66.32 -93.50 54.50
N ASN A 748 -66.15 -93.88 53.24
CA ASN A 748 -66.88 -94.98 52.61
C ASN A 748 -66.47 -96.34 53.24
N ILE A 749 -65.18 -96.53 53.54
CA ILE A 749 -64.66 -97.68 54.27
C ILE A 749 -65.19 -97.69 55.71
N ASP A 750 -65.06 -96.61 56.48
CA ASP A 750 -65.48 -96.51 57.89
C ASP A 750 -66.99 -96.73 58.07
N THR A 751 -67.83 -96.21 57.15
CA THR A 751 -69.28 -96.43 57.18
C THR A 751 -69.70 -97.85 56.83
N ALA A 752 -68.89 -98.60 56.08
CA ALA A 752 -69.11 -100.02 55.84
C ALA A 752 -69.01 -100.86 57.12
N TRP A 753 -68.31 -100.38 58.16
CA TRP A 753 -68.18 -101.03 59.47
C TRP A 753 -69.36 -100.74 60.43
N VAL A 754 -70.19 -99.72 60.16
CA VAL A 754 -71.26 -99.24 61.05
C VAL A 754 -72.63 -99.91 60.81
N GLY A 755 -72.80 -100.69 59.74
CA GLY A 755 -74.04 -101.44 59.49
C GLY A 755 -75.22 -100.58 58.97
N LYS A 756 -76.47 -101.06 59.12
CA LYS A 756 -77.68 -100.54 58.41
C LYS A 756 -77.97 -99.04 58.58
N GLU A 757 -77.42 -98.36 59.59
CA GLU A 757 -77.62 -96.93 59.83
C GLU A 757 -76.67 -96.01 59.02
N GLY A 758 -75.58 -96.54 58.43
CA GLY A 758 -74.57 -95.75 57.70
C GLY A 758 -74.81 -95.54 56.19
N ARG A 759 -75.83 -96.19 55.58
CA ARG A 759 -76.03 -96.20 54.11
C ARG A 759 -76.23 -94.82 53.47
N GLY A 760 -76.86 -93.88 54.19
CA GLY A 760 -77.04 -92.51 53.69
C GLY A 760 -75.72 -91.76 53.55
N PHE A 761 -74.76 -92.02 54.44
CA PHE A 761 -73.42 -91.42 54.39
C PHE A 761 -72.52 -92.07 53.33
N THR A 762 -72.65 -93.38 53.08
CA THR A 762 -71.95 -94.10 51.99
C THR A 762 -72.23 -93.46 50.62
N ILE A 763 -73.50 -93.16 50.30
CA ILE A 763 -73.88 -92.53 49.02
C ILE A 763 -73.31 -91.11 48.90
N VAL A 764 -73.34 -90.33 49.98
CA VAL A 764 -72.77 -88.98 50.01
C VAL A 764 -71.25 -89.02 49.85
N ALA A 765 -70.55 -89.95 50.50
CA ALA A 765 -69.11 -90.14 50.37
C ALA A 765 -68.73 -90.56 48.94
N GLU A 766 -69.46 -91.49 48.33
CA GLU A 766 -69.23 -91.90 46.94
C GLU A 766 -69.43 -90.75 45.94
N GLN A 767 -70.48 -89.93 46.12
CA GLN A 767 -70.70 -88.72 45.32
C GLN A 767 -69.57 -87.69 45.50
N ILE A 768 -69.11 -87.44 46.74
CA ILE A 768 -67.98 -86.54 47.01
C ILE A 768 -66.69 -87.05 46.36
N GLY A 769 -66.43 -88.36 46.41
CA GLY A 769 -65.27 -88.99 45.76
C GLY A 769 -65.31 -88.85 44.24
N GLN A 770 -66.47 -89.11 43.61
CA GLN A 770 -66.64 -88.90 42.17
C GLN A 770 -66.45 -87.42 41.75
N LEU A 771 -67.03 -86.48 42.51
CA LEU A 771 -66.86 -85.05 42.25
C LEU A 771 -65.40 -84.62 42.40
N ALA A 772 -64.70 -85.15 43.39
CA ALA A 772 -63.29 -84.91 43.63
C ALA A 772 -62.40 -85.50 42.52
N ALA A 773 -62.69 -86.71 42.04
CA ALA A 773 -62.01 -87.31 40.90
C ALA A 773 -62.22 -86.50 39.61
N GLN A 774 -63.46 -86.04 39.35
CA GLN A 774 -63.77 -85.15 38.22
C GLN A 774 -63.05 -83.80 38.35
N CYS A 775 -62.97 -83.22 39.54
CA CYS A 775 -62.22 -82.00 39.81
C CYS A 775 -60.71 -82.18 39.57
N ALA A 776 -60.14 -83.33 39.95
CA ALA A 776 -58.74 -83.65 39.71
C ALA A 776 -58.40 -83.82 38.21
N GLU A 777 -59.31 -84.39 37.41
CA GLU A 777 -59.11 -84.50 35.96
C GLU A 777 -59.29 -83.14 35.26
N ALA A 778 -60.32 -82.36 35.62
CA ALA A 778 -60.53 -81.03 35.07
C ALA A 778 -59.36 -80.07 35.39
N THR A 779 -58.79 -80.13 36.59
CA THR A 779 -57.61 -79.33 36.97
C THR A 779 -56.35 -79.77 36.21
N LYS A 780 -56.22 -81.05 35.85
CA LYS A 780 -55.12 -81.54 35.02
C LYS A 780 -55.20 -81.00 33.59
N GLU A 781 -56.39 -80.94 32.99
CA GLU A 781 -56.59 -80.31 31.67
C GLU A 781 -56.27 -78.81 31.71
N VAL A 782 -56.73 -78.09 32.74
CA VAL A 782 -56.41 -76.66 32.92
C VAL A 782 -54.91 -76.45 33.11
N GLN A 783 -54.23 -77.31 33.86
CA GLN A 783 -52.79 -77.25 34.04
C GLN A 783 -52.04 -77.38 32.70
N GLN A 784 -52.45 -78.31 31.84
CA GLN A 784 -51.84 -78.50 30.52
C GLN A 784 -52.07 -77.29 29.59
N MET A 785 -53.24 -76.65 29.66
CA MET A 785 -53.48 -75.39 28.95
C MET A 785 -52.57 -74.25 29.44
N LEU A 786 -52.33 -74.15 30.75
CA LEU A 786 -51.48 -73.11 31.33
C LEU A 786 -50.00 -73.30 30.98
N GLU A 787 -49.52 -74.55 30.91
CA GLU A 787 -48.17 -74.90 30.45
C GLU A 787 -47.98 -74.51 28.96
N ASN A 788 -48.97 -74.76 28.11
CA ASN A 788 -48.95 -74.31 26.72
C ASN A 788 -48.95 -72.77 26.61
N MET A 789 -49.78 -72.07 27.38
CA MET A 789 -49.79 -70.60 27.41
C MET A 789 -48.45 -70.00 27.89
N GLU A 790 -47.78 -70.63 28.85
CA GLU A 790 -46.45 -70.20 29.31
C GLU A 790 -45.41 -70.36 28.19
N MET A 791 -45.44 -71.49 27.48
CA MET A 791 -44.57 -71.73 26.34
C MET A 791 -44.80 -70.71 25.21
N GLU A 792 -46.05 -70.50 24.80
CA GLU A 792 -46.42 -69.54 23.74
C GLU A 792 -46.05 -68.10 24.11
N THR A 793 -46.32 -67.67 25.36
CA THR A 793 -45.96 -66.31 25.81
C THR A 793 -44.44 -66.11 25.86
N SER A 794 -43.67 -67.13 26.27
CA SER A 794 -42.21 -67.10 26.25
C SER A 794 -41.66 -67.02 24.81
N GLU A 795 -42.25 -67.77 23.88
CA GLU A 795 -41.87 -67.72 22.46
C GLU A 795 -42.14 -66.35 21.84
N VAL A 796 -43.32 -65.77 22.07
CA VAL A 796 -43.67 -64.42 21.61
C VAL A 796 -42.71 -63.36 22.14
N VAL A 797 -42.34 -63.42 23.42
CA VAL A 797 -41.35 -62.48 24.01
C VAL A 797 -39.99 -62.63 23.34
N LYS A 798 -39.54 -63.86 23.07
CA LYS A 798 -38.27 -64.13 22.40
C LYS A 798 -38.26 -63.59 20.96
N THR A 799 -39.34 -63.80 20.20
CA THR A 799 -39.47 -63.28 18.83
C THR A 799 -39.44 -61.76 18.80
N ILE A 800 -40.19 -61.09 19.68
CA ILE A 800 -40.19 -59.62 19.76
C ILE A 800 -38.80 -59.09 20.15
N GLN A 801 -38.06 -59.76 21.03
CA GLN A 801 -36.69 -59.35 21.39
C GLN A 801 -35.73 -59.41 20.20
N ILE A 802 -35.86 -60.42 19.34
CA ILE A 802 -35.05 -60.55 18.11
C ILE A 802 -35.40 -59.42 17.14
N GLU A 803 -36.69 -59.18 16.87
CA GLU A 803 -37.16 -58.11 15.98
C GLU A 803 -36.74 -56.73 16.49
N THR A 804 -36.83 -56.48 17.80
CA THR A 804 -36.41 -55.21 18.42
C THR A 804 -34.91 -54.95 18.22
N ARG A 805 -34.10 -56.00 18.25
CA ARG A 805 -32.65 -55.90 17.99
C ARG A 805 -32.36 -55.55 16.54
N GLU A 806 -33.10 -56.13 15.59
CA GLU A 806 -32.97 -55.80 14.16
C GLU A 806 -33.39 -54.35 13.85
N VAL A 807 -34.45 -53.86 14.50
CA VAL A 807 -34.88 -52.45 14.39
C VAL A 807 -33.81 -51.49 14.93
N LEU A 808 -33.11 -51.87 16.01
CA LEU A 808 -31.99 -51.08 16.54
C LEU A 808 -30.81 -51.00 15.55
N GLU A 809 -30.53 -52.09 14.84
CA GLU A 809 -29.47 -52.13 13.82
C GLU A 809 -29.83 -51.23 12.63
N LYS A 810 -31.07 -51.30 12.13
CA LYS A 810 -31.56 -50.41 11.05
C LYS A 810 -31.60 -48.94 11.46
N ALA A 811 -31.84 -48.63 12.74
CA ALA A 811 -31.78 -47.26 13.25
C ALA A 811 -30.37 -46.65 13.14
N ASN A 812 -29.31 -47.47 13.26
CA ASN A 812 -27.94 -46.99 13.05
C ASN A 812 -27.68 -46.59 11.59
N THR A 813 -28.20 -47.35 10.61
CA THR A 813 -28.07 -47.00 9.19
C THR A 813 -28.73 -45.65 8.87
N ILE A 814 -29.86 -45.34 9.51
CA ILE A 814 -30.56 -44.05 9.36
C ILE A 814 -29.74 -42.91 9.97
N LYS A 815 -29.05 -43.17 11.09
CA LYS A 815 -28.12 -42.22 11.71
C LYS A 815 -26.91 -41.93 10.80
N ASP A 816 -26.40 -42.94 10.10
CA ASP A 816 -25.31 -42.76 9.12
C ASP A 816 -25.80 -41.96 7.90
N ALA A 817 -27.02 -42.20 7.43
CA ALA A 817 -27.64 -41.39 6.37
C ALA A 817 -27.77 -39.90 6.78
N LYS A 818 -28.16 -39.63 8.03
CA LYS A 818 -28.18 -38.27 8.59
C LYS A 818 -26.78 -37.64 8.57
N HIS A 819 -25.75 -38.40 8.95
CA HIS A 819 -24.38 -37.91 8.93
C HIS A 819 -23.93 -37.54 7.51
N ASN A 820 -24.21 -38.38 6.52
CA ASN A 820 -23.86 -38.13 5.12
C ASN A 820 -24.57 -36.89 4.55
N LEU A 821 -25.84 -36.64 4.92
CA LEU A 821 -26.53 -35.40 4.54
C LEU A 821 -25.91 -34.16 5.17
N GLY A 822 -25.44 -34.27 6.41
CA GLY A 822 -24.66 -33.22 7.06
C GLY A 822 -23.36 -32.90 6.31
N GLN A 823 -22.69 -33.91 5.75
CA GLN A 823 -21.52 -33.70 4.88
C GLN A 823 -21.90 -33.05 3.55
N ILE A 824 -23.03 -33.43 2.93
CA ILE A 824 -23.52 -32.81 1.69
C ILE A 824 -23.86 -31.33 1.91
N LEU A 825 -24.47 -30.98 3.06
CA LEU A 825 -24.74 -29.59 3.43
C LEU A 825 -23.45 -28.78 3.53
N GLU A 826 -22.43 -29.30 4.21
CA GLU A 826 -21.14 -28.59 4.35
C GLU A 826 -20.42 -28.46 3.01
N VAL A 827 -20.43 -29.49 2.17
CA VAL A 827 -19.84 -29.41 0.81
C VAL A 827 -20.58 -28.39 -0.05
N SER A 828 -21.92 -28.36 0.02
CA SER A 828 -22.72 -27.37 -0.73
C SER A 828 -22.40 -25.95 -0.28
N ARG A 829 -22.22 -25.72 1.03
CA ARG A 829 -21.79 -24.42 1.57
C ARG A 829 -20.40 -24.02 1.07
N GLN A 830 -19.45 -24.96 1.01
CA GLN A 830 -18.12 -24.71 0.46
C GLN A 830 -18.15 -24.38 -1.04
N ILE A 831 -19.03 -25.02 -1.81
CA ILE A 831 -19.21 -24.72 -3.24
C ILE A 831 -19.78 -23.30 -3.42
N ASP A 832 -20.73 -22.89 -2.57
CA ASP A 832 -21.30 -21.54 -2.60
C ASP A 832 -20.25 -20.46 -2.25
N ASP A 833 -19.47 -20.68 -1.18
CA ASP A 833 -18.34 -19.81 -0.79
C ASP A 833 -17.29 -19.69 -1.92
N LEU A 834 -17.02 -20.79 -2.63
CA LEU A 834 -16.10 -20.81 -3.78
C LEU A 834 -16.68 -20.06 -4.98
N ALA A 835 -17.96 -20.26 -5.28
CA ALA A 835 -18.66 -19.54 -6.35
C ALA A 835 -18.65 -18.02 -6.11
N GLU A 836 -18.86 -17.58 -4.87
CA GLU A 836 -18.74 -16.17 -4.48
C GLU A 836 -17.31 -15.64 -4.65
N SER A 837 -16.30 -16.44 -4.28
CA SER A 837 -14.90 -16.08 -4.49
C SER A 837 -14.55 -15.94 -5.99
N ILE A 838 -15.06 -16.84 -6.84
CA ILE A 838 -14.89 -16.76 -8.29
C ILE A 838 -15.58 -15.50 -8.85
N LYS A 839 -16.82 -15.21 -8.42
CA LYS A 839 -17.55 -13.99 -8.80
C LYS A 839 -16.77 -12.71 -8.45
N ASN A 840 -16.14 -12.66 -7.28
CA ASN A 840 -15.32 -11.51 -6.89
C ASN A 840 -14.04 -11.40 -7.75
N ALA A 841 -13.41 -12.54 -8.06
CA ALA A 841 -12.24 -12.58 -8.92
C ALA A 841 -12.56 -12.12 -10.35
N THR A 842 -13.69 -12.56 -10.93
CA THR A 842 -14.10 -12.15 -12.28
C THR A 842 -14.39 -10.66 -12.37
N VAL A 843 -14.98 -10.04 -11.34
CA VAL A 843 -15.15 -8.57 -11.28
C VAL A 843 -13.80 -7.84 -11.32
N SER A 844 -12.83 -8.30 -10.52
CA SER A 844 -11.49 -7.69 -10.51
C SER A 844 -10.75 -7.90 -11.85
N GLN A 845 -10.92 -9.07 -12.46
CA GLN A 845 -10.34 -9.38 -13.76
C GLN A 845 -10.96 -8.54 -14.88
N ALA A 846 -12.27 -8.28 -14.85
CA ALA A 846 -12.97 -7.41 -15.79
C ALA A 846 -12.46 -5.95 -15.69
N GLN A 847 -12.28 -5.44 -14.47
CA GLN A 847 -11.70 -4.11 -14.24
C GLN A 847 -10.28 -4.00 -14.79
N SER A 848 -9.45 -5.03 -14.55
CA SER A 848 -8.07 -5.08 -15.04
C SER A 848 -8.02 -5.14 -16.58
N SER A 849 -8.88 -5.96 -17.18
CA SER A 849 -9.02 -6.10 -18.63
C SER A 849 -9.44 -4.77 -19.29
N SER A 850 -10.42 -4.08 -18.71
CA SER A 850 -10.85 -2.74 -19.16
C SER A 850 -9.71 -1.71 -19.07
N ALA A 851 -8.94 -1.73 -17.98
CA ALA A 851 -7.78 -0.86 -17.83
C ALA A 851 -6.67 -1.16 -18.86
N ILE A 852 -6.44 -2.44 -19.19
CA ILE A 852 -5.51 -2.85 -20.25
C ILE A 852 -6.01 -2.35 -21.61
N ALA A 853 -7.29 -2.56 -21.94
CA ALA A 853 -7.88 -2.10 -23.19
C ALA A 853 -7.73 -0.58 -23.37
N SER A 854 -8.05 0.21 -22.34
CA SER A 854 -7.87 1.66 -22.37
C SER A 854 -6.41 2.08 -22.60
N ARG A 855 -5.46 1.43 -21.91
CA ARG A 855 -4.02 1.71 -22.10
C ARG A 855 -3.54 1.35 -23.50
N MET A 856 -4.02 0.24 -24.06
CA MET A 856 -3.70 -0.18 -25.43
C MET A 856 -4.26 0.82 -26.45
N GLN A 857 -5.48 1.33 -26.27
CA GLN A 857 -6.03 2.38 -27.13
C GLN A 857 -5.17 3.66 -27.12
N HIS A 858 -4.71 4.08 -25.94
CA HIS A 858 -3.79 5.22 -25.84
C HIS A 858 -2.45 4.95 -26.52
N LEU A 859 -1.92 3.73 -26.41
CA LEU A 859 -0.66 3.34 -27.04
C LEU A 859 -0.79 3.28 -28.57
N ALA A 860 -1.91 2.78 -29.10
CA ALA A 860 -2.21 2.77 -30.53
C ALA A 860 -2.22 4.21 -31.09
N ALA A 861 -2.92 5.13 -30.42
CA ALA A 861 -2.97 6.54 -30.81
C ALA A 861 -1.58 7.20 -30.78
N ALA A 862 -0.76 6.87 -29.77
CA ALA A 862 0.62 7.38 -29.68
C ALA A 862 1.52 6.84 -30.81
N SER A 863 1.37 5.56 -31.17
CA SER A 863 2.07 4.94 -32.29
C SER A 863 1.68 5.58 -33.63
N GLU A 864 0.38 5.79 -33.86
CA GLU A 864 -0.11 6.47 -35.07
C GLU A 864 0.38 7.92 -35.17
N HIS A 865 0.36 8.65 -34.04
CA HIS A 865 0.94 9.99 -33.97
C HIS A 865 2.45 9.99 -34.26
N THR A 866 3.19 9.00 -33.76
CA THR A 866 4.62 8.84 -34.02
C THR A 866 4.90 8.56 -35.49
N ALA A 867 4.10 7.71 -36.12
CA ALA A 867 4.19 7.43 -37.56
C ALA A 867 3.96 8.71 -38.39
N ASN A 868 2.89 9.46 -38.08
CA ASN A 868 2.55 10.69 -38.79
C ASN A 868 3.62 11.79 -38.58
N SER A 869 4.09 11.96 -37.35
CA SER A 869 5.16 12.90 -37.02
C SER A 869 6.47 12.55 -37.72
N SER A 870 6.81 11.26 -37.80
CA SER A 870 7.99 10.78 -38.53
C SER A 870 7.87 11.08 -40.02
N TYR A 871 6.68 10.92 -40.60
CA TYR A 871 6.43 11.28 -42.00
C TYR A 871 6.59 12.79 -42.26
N MET A 872 6.14 13.63 -41.33
CA MET A 872 6.34 15.09 -41.39
C MET A 872 7.82 15.47 -41.33
N VAL A 873 8.60 14.85 -40.43
CA VAL A 873 10.06 15.06 -40.33
C VAL A 873 10.76 14.60 -41.60
N PHE A 874 10.39 13.43 -42.15
CA PHE A 874 10.92 12.93 -43.42
C PHE A 874 10.72 13.94 -44.57
N ASN A 875 9.51 14.51 -44.69
CA ASN A 875 9.22 15.53 -45.70
C ASN A 875 10.05 16.83 -45.50
N SER A 876 10.27 17.23 -44.24
CA SER A 876 11.10 18.40 -43.92
C SER A 876 12.59 18.16 -44.23
N LEU A 877 13.08 16.94 -43.98
CA LEU A 877 14.44 16.53 -44.35
C LEU A 877 14.64 16.55 -45.87
N GLN A 878 13.66 16.08 -46.65
CA GLN A 878 13.65 16.17 -48.12
C GLN A 878 13.74 17.63 -48.61
N GLN A 879 12.96 18.54 -48.02
CA GLN A 879 13.05 19.97 -48.36
C GLN A 879 14.43 20.56 -48.00
N THR A 880 14.99 20.18 -46.85
CA THR A 880 16.31 20.65 -46.41
C THR A 880 17.42 20.13 -47.33
N GLN A 881 17.29 18.90 -47.81
CA GLN A 881 18.20 18.32 -48.81
C GLN A 881 18.17 19.12 -50.11
N GLN A 882 16.98 19.54 -50.56
CA GLN A 882 16.84 20.36 -51.77
C GLN A 882 17.52 21.73 -51.62
N VAL A 883 17.40 22.38 -50.46
CA VAL A 883 18.10 23.64 -50.17
C VAL A 883 19.62 23.44 -50.11
N THR A 884 20.07 22.32 -49.53
CA THR A 884 21.50 21.98 -49.43
C THR A 884 22.11 21.78 -50.81
N LEU A 885 21.40 21.11 -51.74
CA LEU A 885 21.81 20.96 -53.14
C LEU A 885 21.92 22.32 -53.87
N GLN A 886 20.97 23.23 -53.65
CA GLN A 886 21.04 24.57 -54.24
C GLN A 886 22.22 25.39 -53.69
N LEU A 887 22.54 25.22 -52.40
CA LEU A 887 23.71 25.84 -51.79
C LEU A 887 25.01 25.24 -52.33
N GLU A 888 25.06 23.93 -52.54
CA GLU A 888 26.20 23.24 -53.17
C GLU A 888 26.48 23.78 -54.57
N ASP A 889 25.44 23.89 -55.42
CA ASP A 889 25.54 24.48 -56.76
C ASP A 889 26.02 25.93 -56.72
N SER A 890 25.49 26.73 -55.79
CA SER A 890 25.85 28.15 -55.65
C SER A 890 27.31 28.35 -55.23
N VAL A 891 27.83 27.47 -54.37
CA VAL A 891 29.20 27.58 -53.85
C VAL A 891 30.20 26.95 -54.83
N ASN A 892 29.78 25.98 -55.65
CA ASN A 892 30.58 25.43 -56.75
C ASN A 892 30.82 26.42 -57.89
N ALA A 893 30.03 27.50 -57.99
CA ALA A 893 30.28 28.58 -58.95
C ALA A 893 31.57 29.37 -58.65
N PHE A 894 32.10 29.31 -57.43
CA PHE A 894 33.36 29.97 -57.05
C PHE A 894 34.56 29.05 -57.31
N LYS A 895 35.54 29.57 -58.07
CA LYS A 895 36.83 28.92 -58.27
C LYS A 895 37.73 29.19 -57.06
N THR A 896 38.22 28.11 -56.50
CA THR A 896 39.17 28.06 -55.39
C THR A 896 40.32 27.17 -55.84
N ASP A 897 41.58 27.45 -55.46
CA ASP A 897 42.74 26.61 -55.79
C ASP A 897 42.69 25.26 -55.05
N ILE A 898 41.75 24.39 -55.43
CA ILE A 898 41.67 22.94 -55.18
C ILE A 898 41.03 22.29 -56.40
#